data_AF-A0A2A5NV20-F1
#
_entry.id   AF-A0A2A5NV20-F1
#
_cell.length_a   1.000
_cell.length_b   1.000
_cell.length_c   1.000
_cell.angle_alpha   90.00
_cell.angle_beta   90.00
_cell.angle_gamma   90.00
#
_symmetry.space_group_name_H-M   'P 1'
#
loop_
_entity.id
_entity.type
_entity.pdbx_description
1 polymer ?
#
loop_
_entity_poly.entity_id
_entity_poly.type
_entity_poly.pdbx_seq_one_letter_code
_entity_poly.pdbx_strand_id
1 'polypeptide(L)'
;MSRTTVTAGPNGPSVRRSTPVTRPSRSRRRCAVPLLSIVTAAAMSVVGLAPTAHAATTDHLAVAFDQTTGAVRGGAGGTLYGLGDPGNPTQALIDGAHITNTSQKPPGGAQHPTGDALRVEPSFFAGAGQDEYVYMQDQYPDFPYNGGKRPGDANNDGVWDYLPIVKQEAETIATQSAHPKQYVFIPFNEPDLDWYTNWSNDKAQFLSDWSAVYTTIQQVWTAHGLGHARIGAMGDGSFHSDRTTDFLTYAKAQGQLPDVTIWHELNPGSLANFRGNTSTYRGILSKLGLPSIPVDITEYGNPRDMGVPGQLVQWISMFEDQKVDAQTAYWNYAGNLNDNSSRTNSANGAWWLYKWYGDLTGTTATVTPPQANTTDTLQGVASIDTTAKKATVLLGGGSNDVSVDLSGLSSSVFGTSVDVTVRADRLNGKEGLSQQPPVIVSQRATVTNGALSVTVPNSDRYAAYQVEVTPVRANRPAVDTSTVSTVEAENTTLSDATIYTQDPASVNGMASGGKDVGGFSKADSAATWTVNAPTAGTYRLTVLGGANAQPGQHALFVDNTFNQLVKYSADQSWTYRGTASVLVQLSAGSHTFSLRASKDGTTVLPGADITLDRFTVQNVTNGDTDTYPAVDARLAGGATMTYGSGTSAANGGASLSGTASATFFVSALESGYQDVSIDSVTTGASALTLAVGGRSVPLGSVSGAGSWRTTVRLWLPQGISEFRVGSPNGATVTGVTTVRGATQRAADTAAADAVRVEGESLTLAGAAKAVSLPASTGSNGDADANGVVTELGYLGNGAANTATLTRPSALGAGAYVLTVSAANAEQTSNLNYNPQVVNRFLDVSEAGGSTARGTFRNGYSWNSFWDTSIPLDLTTTNGALTLGNATAYAPDIDVVTLAKLVAGSATTSAR
;
A
#
# COMPACT_ATOMS: atom_id res chain seq x y z
N MET A 1 9.65 -24.44 -55.63
CA MET A 1 9.09 -25.50 -56.48
C MET A 1 7.69 -25.83 -55.97
N SER A 2 6.72 -25.74 -56.89
CA SER A 2 5.34 -26.26 -56.96
C SER A 2 4.68 -26.94 -55.75
N ARG A 3 3.48 -26.45 -55.35
CA ARG A 3 2.12 -27.06 -55.49
C ARG A 3 1.83 -28.22 -54.51
N THR A 4 0.63 -28.51 -53.99
CA THR A 4 -0.74 -27.95 -53.91
C THR A 4 -1.52 -29.00 -53.08
N THR A 5 -2.31 -28.53 -52.11
CA THR A 5 -3.64 -28.96 -51.58
C THR A 5 -4.20 -30.40 -51.75
N VAL A 6 -4.94 -30.88 -50.71
CA VAL A 6 -6.28 -31.57 -50.66
C VAL A 6 -6.45 -32.25 -49.28
N THR A 7 -7.17 -31.69 -48.28
CA THR A 7 -8.61 -31.75 -47.88
C THR A 7 -9.19 -33.08 -47.36
N ALA A 8 -9.65 -33.07 -46.09
CA ALA A 8 -10.91 -33.62 -45.51
C ALA A 8 -10.90 -33.25 -44.00
N GLY A 9 -11.80 -32.48 -43.38
CA GLY A 9 -13.25 -32.62 -43.21
C GLY A 9 -13.55 -32.79 -41.69
N PRO A 10 -14.29 -31.89 -41.00
CA PRO A 10 -14.45 -31.92 -39.54
C PRO A 10 -15.76 -32.59 -39.09
N ASN A 11 -15.71 -33.40 -38.02
CA ASN A 11 -16.88 -33.87 -37.26
C ASN A 11 -16.83 -33.28 -35.84
N GLY A 12 -17.95 -32.70 -35.40
CA GLY A 12 -18.06 -31.75 -34.29
C GLY A 12 -18.29 -32.33 -32.87
N PRO A 13 -18.62 -31.47 -31.89
CA PRO A 13 -18.99 -31.88 -30.55
C PRO A 13 -20.52 -31.90 -30.34
N SER A 14 -20.92 -32.76 -29.40
CA SER A 14 -22.27 -33.15 -29.05
C SER A 14 -23.00 -32.12 -28.18
N VAL A 15 -24.28 -31.91 -28.51
CA VAL A 15 -25.26 -31.11 -27.77
C VAL A 15 -26.12 -32.06 -26.92
N ARG A 16 -26.30 -31.77 -25.62
CA ARG A 16 -27.47 -32.23 -24.85
C ARG A 16 -28.30 -31.03 -24.40
N ARG A 17 -29.55 -31.06 -24.82
CA ARG A 17 -30.65 -30.14 -24.44
C ARG A 17 -31.40 -30.70 -23.23
N SER A 18 -31.87 -29.81 -22.36
CA SER A 18 -33.13 -29.99 -21.64
C SER A 18 -33.89 -28.65 -21.61
N THR A 19 -35.14 -28.77 -22.04
CA THR A 19 -36.24 -27.83 -22.32
C THR A 19 -36.66 -26.84 -21.22
N PRO A 20 -37.20 -25.66 -21.58
CA PRO A 20 -38.07 -24.85 -20.71
C PRO A 20 -39.57 -25.06 -21.00
N VAL A 21 -40.38 -25.03 -19.94
CA VAL A 21 -41.86 -25.12 -19.97
C VAL A 21 -42.50 -23.73 -20.12
N THR A 22 -43.62 -23.67 -20.84
CA THR A 22 -44.32 -22.46 -21.29
C THR A 22 -45.64 -22.15 -20.54
N ARG A 23 -45.84 -20.85 -20.22
CA ARG A 23 -47.06 -19.98 -20.34
C ARG A 23 -48.28 -20.22 -19.41
N PRO A 24 -49.22 -19.24 -19.21
CA PRO A 24 -49.59 -18.16 -20.15
C PRO A 24 -49.90 -16.75 -19.61
N SER A 25 -50.00 -15.85 -20.59
CA SER A 25 -50.45 -14.46 -20.58
C SER A 25 -51.97 -14.29 -20.43
N ARG A 26 -52.39 -13.13 -19.93
CA ARG A 26 -53.71 -12.54 -20.25
C ARG A 26 -53.55 -11.10 -20.72
N SER A 27 -54.08 -10.87 -21.92
CA SER A 27 -54.31 -9.56 -22.53
C SER A 27 -55.69 -9.03 -22.14
N ARG A 28 -55.88 -7.71 -22.19
CA ARG A 28 -57.14 -7.09 -22.65
C ARG A 28 -56.89 -5.66 -23.16
N ARG A 29 -57.52 -5.37 -24.30
CA ARG A 29 -57.40 -4.15 -25.11
C ARG A 29 -58.46 -3.10 -24.72
N ARG A 30 -58.05 -1.83 -24.89
CA ARG A 30 -58.71 -0.63 -25.48
C ARG A 30 -60.21 -0.35 -25.21
N CYS A 31 -60.52 0.89 -24.82
CA CYS A 31 -61.38 1.80 -25.60
C CYS A 31 -61.25 3.26 -25.15
N ALA A 32 -61.65 4.17 -26.03
CA ALA A 32 -61.29 5.59 -26.13
C ALA A 32 -62.39 6.57 -25.65
N VAL A 33 -61.96 7.72 -25.07
CA VAL A 33 -62.39 9.14 -25.36
C VAL A 33 -63.77 9.61 -24.85
N PRO A 34 -64.03 10.94 -24.63
CA PRO A 34 -63.31 12.03 -23.94
C PRO A 34 -64.19 12.69 -22.84
N LEU A 35 -63.73 13.73 -22.12
CA LEU A 35 -64.47 15.01 -21.94
C LEU A 35 -63.71 15.99 -21.02
N LEU A 36 -63.57 17.21 -21.53
CA LEU A 36 -63.07 18.41 -20.86
C LEU A 36 -64.29 19.24 -20.41
N SER A 37 -64.34 19.73 -19.17
CA SER A 37 -65.02 20.97 -18.66
C SER A 37 -65.10 20.92 -17.12
N ILE A 38 -64.26 21.65 -16.38
CA ILE A 38 -64.46 23.00 -15.78
C ILE A 38 -65.23 23.00 -14.43
N VAL A 39 -64.43 23.25 -13.37
CA VAL A 39 -64.63 24.13 -12.19
C VAL A 39 -65.80 23.89 -11.23
N THR A 40 -65.48 23.51 -9.98
CA THR A 40 -65.82 24.32 -8.78
C THR A 40 -65.07 23.83 -7.53
N ALA A 41 -64.65 24.79 -6.71
CA ALA A 41 -63.75 24.65 -5.57
C ALA A 41 -64.42 24.04 -4.32
N ALA A 42 -63.66 23.21 -3.60
CA ALA A 42 -63.84 22.99 -2.17
C ALA A 42 -62.45 22.80 -1.54
N ALA A 43 -62.06 23.75 -0.69
CA ALA A 43 -60.83 23.72 0.08
C ALA A 43 -60.84 22.50 1.03
N MET A 44 -59.86 21.60 0.87
CA MET A 44 -59.46 20.67 1.93
C MET A 44 -58.00 20.96 2.28
N SER A 45 -57.82 21.33 3.54
CA SER A 45 -56.57 21.58 4.22
C SER A 45 -55.62 20.38 4.05
N VAL A 46 -54.59 20.53 3.23
CA VAL A 46 -53.47 19.60 3.22
C VAL A 46 -52.66 19.89 4.48
N VAL A 47 -52.83 19.07 5.51
CA VAL A 47 -51.88 18.98 6.61
C VAL A 47 -50.56 18.54 5.97
N GLY A 48 -49.61 19.47 5.86
CA GLY A 48 -48.26 19.16 5.45
C GLY A 48 -47.66 18.18 6.46
N LEU A 49 -47.60 16.91 6.10
CA LEU A 49 -46.71 15.95 6.74
C LEU A 49 -45.30 16.42 6.41
N ALA A 50 -44.70 17.16 7.34
CA ALA A 50 -43.25 17.34 7.33
C ALA A 50 -42.61 15.95 7.27
N PRO A 51 -41.58 15.72 6.42
CA PRO A 51 -40.84 14.48 6.46
C PRO A 51 -40.34 14.30 7.89
N THR A 52 -40.71 13.20 8.53
CA THR A 52 -40.13 12.80 9.80
C THR A 52 -38.64 12.59 9.54
N ALA A 53 -37.80 13.50 10.04
CA ALA A 53 -36.38 13.29 10.10
C ALA A 53 -36.14 12.03 10.93
N HIS A 54 -35.75 10.93 10.28
CA HIS A 54 -35.14 9.83 11.00
C HIS A 54 -33.82 10.37 11.56
N ALA A 55 -33.67 10.36 12.87
CA ALA A 55 -32.35 10.58 13.48
C ALA A 55 -31.39 9.58 12.84
N ALA A 56 -30.28 10.08 12.29
CA ALA A 56 -29.24 9.21 11.74
C ALA A 56 -28.83 8.20 12.83
N THR A 57 -28.79 6.92 12.49
CA THR A 57 -28.27 5.89 13.38
C THR A 57 -26.78 6.15 13.61
N THR A 58 -26.37 6.21 14.87
CA THR A 58 -24.96 6.36 15.28
C THR A 58 -24.49 5.03 15.85
N ASP A 59 -23.37 4.51 15.34
CA ASP A 59 -22.74 3.32 15.91
C ASP A 59 -21.90 3.71 17.13
N HIS A 60 -21.83 2.84 18.13
CA HIS A 60 -21.07 3.09 19.37
C HIS A 60 -19.87 2.15 19.46
N LEU A 61 -18.68 2.72 19.64
CA LEU A 61 -17.44 1.98 19.90
C LEU A 61 -16.90 2.40 21.27
N ALA A 62 -16.97 1.51 22.26
CA ALA A 62 -16.46 1.80 23.60
C ALA A 62 -15.00 1.37 23.75
N VAL A 63 -14.18 2.22 24.37
CA VAL A 63 -12.76 1.98 24.62
C VAL A 63 -12.44 2.24 26.10
N ALA A 64 -11.88 1.23 26.77
CA ALA A 64 -11.50 1.30 28.17
C ALA A 64 -9.97 1.25 28.34
N PHE A 65 -9.33 2.40 28.38
CA PHE A 65 -7.86 2.49 28.48
C PHE A 65 -7.29 2.07 29.84
N ASP A 66 -8.12 1.95 30.87
CA ASP A 66 -7.78 1.39 32.17
C ASP A 66 -7.91 -0.15 32.22
N GLN A 67 -8.44 -0.77 31.16
CA GLN A 67 -8.52 -2.22 30.97
C GLN A 67 -7.58 -2.64 29.85
N THR A 68 -6.31 -2.87 30.20
CA THR A 68 -5.27 -3.23 29.22
C THR A 68 -5.30 -4.72 28.87
N THR A 69 -5.13 -5.06 27.59
CA THR A 69 -5.03 -6.44 27.09
C THR A 69 -3.59 -6.93 26.87
N GLY A 70 -2.60 -6.17 27.38
CA GLY A 70 -1.17 -6.48 27.30
C GLY A 70 -0.40 -5.53 26.38
N ALA A 71 0.86 -5.84 26.10
CA ALA A 71 1.67 -5.09 25.15
C ALA A 71 1.06 -5.16 23.74
N VAL A 72 1.27 -4.12 22.94
CA VAL A 72 1.00 -4.19 21.50
C VAL A 72 1.81 -5.33 20.89
N ARG A 73 1.16 -6.25 20.16
CA ARG A 73 1.81 -7.36 19.45
C ARG A 73 2.46 -6.85 18.17
N GLY A 74 1.72 -6.07 17.38
CA GLY A 74 2.24 -5.45 16.16
C GLY A 74 2.44 -6.42 14.98
N GLY A 75 2.00 -7.67 15.11
CA GLY A 75 2.30 -8.75 14.18
C GLY A 75 1.30 -8.97 13.05
N ALA A 76 0.18 -8.25 13.03
CA ALA A 76 -0.87 -8.39 12.01
C ALA A 76 -0.58 -7.66 10.68
N GLY A 77 0.58 -7.01 10.59
CA GLY A 77 1.07 -6.28 9.40
C GLY A 77 2.02 -7.06 8.52
N GLY A 78 2.06 -8.39 8.64
CA GLY A 78 2.93 -9.24 7.84
C GLY A 78 2.45 -9.45 6.41
N THR A 79 3.26 -10.14 5.60
CA THR A 79 3.01 -10.35 4.17
C THR A 79 3.48 -11.71 3.65
N LEU A 80 2.70 -12.39 2.81
CA LEU A 80 3.20 -13.50 1.96
C LEU A 80 3.64 -12.92 0.61
N TYR A 81 4.91 -13.06 0.21
CA TYR A 81 5.45 -12.45 -1.03
C TYR A 81 5.31 -10.92 -1.12
N GLY A 82 5.13 -10.23 0.00
CA GLY A 82 5.07 -8.76 0.04
C GLY A 82 6.33 -8.09 -0.50
N LEU A 83 7.47 -8.79 -0.46
CA LEU A 83 8.77 -8.36 -0.98
C LEU A 83 9.17 -9.21 -2.20
N GLY A 84 9.77 -8.57 -3.21
CA GLY A 84 10.13 -9.24 -4.48
C GLY A 84 11.64 -9.38 -4.68
N ASP A 85 12.35 -8.27 -4.84
CA ASP A 85 13.81 -8.22 -4.98
C ASP A 85 14.35 -7.04 -4.15
N PRO A 86 15.68 -6.93 -3.94
CA PRO A 86 16.26 -5.78 -3.26
C PRO A 86 15.73 -4.45 -3.81
N GLY A 87 15.16 -3.63 -2.93
CA GLY A 87 14.57 -2.33 -3.29
C GLY A 87 13.16 -2.38 -3.87
N ASN A 88 12.49 -3.54 -3.90
CA ASN A 88 11.07 -3.68 -4.28
C ASN A 88 10.27 -4.52 -3.26
N PRO A 89 9.46 -3.89 -2.39
CA PRO A 89 9.21 -2.44 -2.31
C PRO A 89 10.43 -1.69 -1.75
N THR A 90 10.40 -0.35 -1.79
CA THR A 90 11.49 0.45 -1.23
C THR A 90 11.61 0.29 0.28
N GLN A 91 12.80 0.53 0.82
CA GLN A 91 13.03 0.46 2.27
C GLN A 91 12.07 1.38 3.06
N ALA A 92 11.75 2.58 2.53
CA ALA A 92 10.85 3.50 3.19
C ALA A 92 9.41 2.96 3.31
N LEU A 93 8.95 2.16 2.34
CA LEU A 93 7.65 1.48 2.42
C LEU A 93 7.67 0.36 3.45
N ILE A 94 8.73 -0.45 3.50
CA ILE A 94 8.90 -1.55 4.46
C ILE A 94 8.97 -0.99 5.89
N ASP A 95 9.85 0.00 6.10
CA ASP A 95 10.04 0.63 7.40
C ASP A 95 8.74 1.31 7.83
N GLY A 96 8.11 2.09 6.97
CA GLY A 96 6.88 2.82 7.32
C GLY A 96 5.70 1.92 7.66
N ALA A 97 5.48 0.83 6.90
CA ALA A 97 4.45 -0.16 7.22
C ALA A 97 4.77 -1.03 8.45
N HIS A 98 6.03 -1.01 8.92
CA HIS A 98 6.48 -1.75 10.09
C HIS A 98 6.26 -3.27 9.96
N ILE A 99 6.69 -3.83 8.82
CA ILE A 99 6.54 -5.26 8.52
C ILE A 99 7.40 -6.11 9.49
N THR A 100 6.77 -6.88 10.36
CA THR A 100 7.45 -7.69 11.40
C THR A 100 7.68 -9.14 11.02
N ASN A 101 6.86 -9.68 10.11
CA ASN A 101 6.97 -11.05 9.63
C ASN A 101 6.62 -11.11 8.13
N THR A 102 7.26 -12.03 7.41
CA THR A 102 6.96 -12.25 5.99
C THR A 102 7.23 -13.69 5.60
N SER A 103 6.47 -14.21 4.63
CA SER A 103 6.69 -15.51 4.00
C SER A 103 7.20 -15.37 2.57
N GLN A 104 8.10 -16.25 2.17
CA GLN A 104 8.80 -16.22 0.88
C GLN A 104 9.11 -17.64 0.35
N LYS A 105 9.49 -17.76 -0.93
CA LYS A 105 10.06 -19.01 -1.44
C LYS A 105 11.43 -19.28 -0.83
N PRO A 106 11.84 -20.56 -0.76
CA PRO A 106 13.19 -20.92 -0.39
C PRO A 106 14.21 -20.36 -1.40
N PRO A 107 15.49 -20.30 -1.01
CA PRO A 107 16.57 -19.94 -1.91
C PRO A 107 16.60 -20.82 -3.16
N GLY A 108 16.45 -20.20 -4.33
CA GLY A 108 16.39 -20.92 -5.61
C GLY A 108 15.04 -21.59 -5.91
N GLY A 109 14.00 -21.35 -5.11
CA GLY A 109 12.65 -21.85 -5.36
C GLY A 109 12.09 -21.38 -6.71
N ALA A 110 11.23 -22.19 -7.33
CA ALA A 110 10.80 -22.05 -8.72
C ALA A 110 9.36 -21.54 -8.88
N GLN A 111 8.58 -21.48 -7.80
CA GLN A 111 7.16 -21.13 -7.85
C GLN A 111 6.89 -19.73 -8.43
N HIS A 112 7.75 -18.77 -8.07
CA HIS A 112 7.64 -17.37 -8.50
C HIS A 112 9.01 -16.82 -8.94
N PRO A 113 9.07 -15.90 -9.93
CA PRO A 113 10.33 -15.35 -10.41
C PRO A 113 11.09 -14.49 -9.39
N THR A 114 10.38 -13.96 -8.40
CA THR A 114 10.90 -13.07 -7.36
C THR A 114 10.44 -13.58 -5.97
N GLY A 115 10.82 -12.90 -4.89
CA GLY A 115 10.48 -13.27 -3.52
C GLY A 115 11.40 -14.33 -2.92
N ASP A 116 12.67 -14.40 -3.36
CA ASP A 116 13.65 -15.31 -2.78
C ASP A 116 14.07 -14.83 -1.38
N ALA A 117 13.93 -15.67 -0.35
CA ALA A 117 14.15 -15.28 1.04
C ALA A 117 15.54 -14.65 1.27
N LEU A 118 16.63 -15.26 0.78
CA LEU A 118 17.98 -14.71 0.94
C LEU A 118 18.20 -13.40 0.17
N ARG A 119 17.38 -13.11 -0.85
CA ARG A 119 17.46 -11.84 -1.57
C ARG A 119 16.74 -10.71 -0.84
N VAL A 120 15.65 -11.01 -0.14
CA VAL A 120 14.83 -9.99 0.53
C VAL A 120 15.25 -9.77 1.99
N GLU A 121 15.90 -10.76 2.62
CA GLU A 121 16.35 -10.70 4.03
C GLU A 121 17.05 -9.38 4.41
N PRO A 122 17.94 -8.77 3.58
CA PRO A 122 18.64 -7.57 4.00
C PRO A 122 17.72 -6.36 4.16
N SER A 123 16.69 -6.24 3.32
CA SER A 123 15.73 -5.13 3.40
C SER A 123 14.72 -5.36 4.52
N PHE A 124 14.30 -6.62 4.71
CA PHE A 124 13.37 -7.00 5.76
C PHE A 124 13.94 -6.77 7.16
N PHE A 125 15.15 -7.27 7.44
CA PHE A 125 15.80 -7.14 8.76
C PHE A 125 16.47 -5.78 9.01
N ALA A 126 16.64 -4.94 7.98
CA ALA A 126 17.05 -3.54 8.18
C ALA A 126 15.95 -2.71 8.87
N GLY A 127 14.69 -3.12 8.73
CA GLY A 127 13.52 -2.48 9.32
C GLY A 127 13.03 -3.18 10.59
N ALA A 128 11.74 -3.49 10.63
CA ALA A 128 11.06 -4.08 11.79
C ALA A 128 11.07 -5.62 11.81
N GLY A 129 11.68 -6.26 10.79
CA GLY A 129 11.62 -7.69 10.59
C GLY A 129 12.09 -8.51 11.81
N GLN A 130 11.27 -9.47 12.21
CA GLN A 130 11.53 -10.40 13.32
C GLN A 130 11.66 -11.83 12.80
N ASP A 131 10.66 -12.28 12.02
CA ASP A 131 10.52 -13.66 11.57
C ASP A 131 10.36 -13.74 10.04
N GLU A 132 11.28 -14.44 9.38
CA GLU A 132 11.21 -14.72 7.94
C GLU A 132 10.82 -16.19 7.71
N TYR A 133 9.64 -16.41 7.15
CA TYR A 133 9.07 -17.72 6.91
C TYR A 133 9.40 -18.21 5.50
N VAL A 134 9.65 -19.50 5.35
CA VAL A 134 10.02 -20.10 4.07
C VAL A 134 9.07 -21.24 3.73
N TYR A 135 8.30 -21.06 2.65
CA TYR A 135 7.39 -22.06 2.08
C TYR A 135 8.19 -23.10 1.30
N MET A 136 8.66 -24.16 1.96
CA MET A 136 9.63 -25.11 1.39
C MET A 136 9.11 -25.80 0.10
N GLN A 137 7.79 -25.97 -0.04
CA GLN A 137 7.20 -26.54 -1.25
C GLN A 137 7.31 -25.64 -2.48
N ASP A 138 7.59 -24.34 -2.32
CA ASP A 138 7.77 -23.39 -3.44
C ASP A 138 9.07 -23.65 -4.24
N GLN A 139 9.80 -24.71 -3.90
CA GLN A 139 10.77 -25.32 -4.81
C GLN A 139 10.11 -25.88 -6.07
N TYR A 140 8.87 -26.36 -5.98
CA TYR A 140 8.07 -26.75 -7.13
C TYR A 140 7.57 -25.51 -7.87
N PRO A 141 7.45 -25.56 -9.22
CA PRO A 141 7.00 -24.42 -10.02
C PRO A 141 5.48 -24.29 -10.12
N ASP A 142 4.73 -25.31 -9.68
CA ASP A 142 3.28 -25.43 -9.81
C ASP A 142 2.55 -25.36 -8.46
N PHE A 143 1.29 -24.89 -8.51
CA PHE A 143 0.32 -25.08 -7.43
C PHE A 143 -0.97 -25.68 -8.03
N PRO A 144 -1.53 -26.77 -7.47
CA PRO A 144 -1.00 -27.58 -6.36
C PRO A 144 0.38 -28.20 -6.64
N TYR A 145 1.22 -28.35 -5.62
CA TYR A 145 2.64 -28.67 -5.76
C TYR A 145 2.86 -30.09 -6.29
N ASN A 146 3.80 -30.23 -7.24
CA ASN A 146 4.11 -31.51 -7.88
C ASN A 146 2.85 -32.19 -8.48
N GLY A 147 2.01 -31.39 -9.13
CA GLY A 147 0.78 -31.82 -9.78
C GLY A 147 -0.30 -32.30 -8.81
N GLY A 148 -0.30 -31.78 -7.58
CA GLY A 148 -1.27 -32.14 -6.55
C GLY A 148 -0.96 -33.47 -5.86
N LYS A 149 0.30 -33.91 -5.89
CA LYS A 149 0.69 -35.27 -5.48
C LYS A 149 1.94 -35.24 -4.63
N ARG A 150 1.83 -35.83 -3.44
CA ARG A 150 2.98 -36.14 -2.59
C ARG A 150 4.05 -36.89 -3.42
N PRO A 151 5.30 -36.39 -3.50
CA PRO A 151 6.39 -37.07 -4.20
C PRO A 151 6.63 -38.48 -3.64
N GLY A 152 7.14 -39.38 -4.48
CA GLY A 152 7.48 -40.75 -4.10
C GLY A 152 8.96 -40.89 -3.73
N ASP A 153 9.48 -42.08 -3.98
CA ASP A 153 10.91 -42.42 -4.01
C ASP A 153 11.18 -42.90 -5.44
N ALA A 154 11.29 -41.97 -6.38
CA ALA A 154 11.31 -42.30 -7.81
C ALA A 154 12.59 -43.03 -8.23
N ASN A 155 13.67 -42.88 -7.46
CA ASN A 155 14.96 -43.52 -7.71
C ASN A 155 15.15 -44.84 -6.93
N ASN A 156 14.19 -45.23 -6.07
CA ASN A 156 14.19 -46.42 -5.20
C ASN A 156 15.40 -46.47 -4.25
N ASP A 157 15.85 -45.33 -3.73
CA ASP A 157 16.97 -45.27 -2.78
C ASP A 157 16.52 -45.38 -1.30
N GLY A 158 15.21 -45.48 -1.06
CA GLY A 158 14.60 -45.56 0.25
C GLY A 158 14.36 -44.19 0.91
N VAL A 159 14.64 -43.09 0.20
CA VAL A 159 14.46 -41.71 0.66
C VAL A 159 13.30 -41.09 -0.10
N TRP A 160 12.42 -40.41 0.63
CA TRP A 160 11.37 -39.61 0.01
C TRP A 160 11.98 -38.43 -0.74
N ASP A 161 11.64 -38.27 -2.03
CA ASP A 161 12.25 -37.30 -2.96
C ASP A 161 12.17 -35.83 -2.50
N TYR A 162 11.28 -35.50 -1.55
CA TYR A 162 11.20 -34.16 -0.96
C TYR A 162 12.27 -33.90 0.11
N LEU A 163 12.77 -34.91 0.82
CA LEU A 163 13.76 -34.71 1.89
C LEU A 163 15.10 -34.13 1.40
N PRO A 164 15.65 -34.51 0.23
CA PRO A 164 16.81 -33.84 -0.34
C PRO A 164 16.58 -32.35 -0.63
N ILE A 165 15.38 -31.98 -1.08
CA ILE A 165 14.98 -30.56 -1.29
C ILE A 165 14.99 -29.83 0.05
N VAL A 166 14.26 -30.34 1.05
CA VAL A 166 14.21 -29.78 2.40
C VAL A 166 15.61 -29.60 2.99
N LYS A 167 16.46 -30.62 2.86
CA LYS A 167 17.84 -30.57 3.34
C LYS A 167 18.63 -29.46 2.64
N GLN A 168 18.53 -29.35 1.32
CA GLN A 168 19.26 -28.36 0.53
C GLN A 168 18.85 -26.93 0.90
N GLU A 169 17.56 -26.68 1.08
CA GLU A 169 17.04 -25.37 1.46
C GLU A 169 17.52 -24.97 2.86
N ALA A 170 17.36 -25.87 3.84
CA ALA A 170 17.83 -25.64 5.20
C ALA A 170 19.35 -25.41 5.25
N GLU A 171 20.14 -26.20 4.48
CA GLU A 171 21.59 -26.05 4.38
C GLU A 171 21.98 -24.68 3.80
N THR A 172 21.27 -24.27 2.75
CA THR A 172 21.52 -22.99 2.07
C THR A 172 21.26 -21.83 3.02
N ILE A 173 20.15 -21.84 3.76
CA ILE A 173 19.84 -20.80 4.74
C ILE A 173 20.84 -20.84 5.90
N ALA A 174 21.15 -22.02 6.44
CA ALA A 174 22.08 -22.17 7.56
C ALA A 174 23.49 -21.62 7.24
N THR A 175 23.91 -21.70 5.97
CA THR A 175 25.27 -21.32 5.55
C THR A 175 25.38 -19.96 4.90
N GLN A 176 24.30 -19.42 4.33
CA GLN A 176 24.33 -18.18 3.54
C GLN A 176 23.57 -17.02 4.16
N SER A 177 22.58 -17.27 5.02
CA SER A 177 21.84 -16.19 5.68
C SER A 177 22.72 -15.43 6.67
N ALA A 178 22.55 -14.11 6.75
CA ALA A 178 23.08 -13.30 7.84
C ALA A 178 22.26 -13.46 9.15
N HIS A 179 21.05 -14.00 9.05
CA HIS A 179 20.04 -14.07 10.10
C HIS A 179 19.43 -15.48 10.28
N PRO A 180 20.19 -16.60 10.20
CA PRO A 180 19.60 -17.94 10.07
C PRO A 180 18.65 -18.28 11.23
N LYS A 181 18.90 -17.81 12.45
CA LYS A 181 18.05 -18.08 13.62
C LYS A 181 16.68 -17.36 13.60
N GLN A 182 16.49 -16.42 12.69
CA GLN A 182 15.23 -15.68 12.51
C GLN A 182 14.34 -16.33 11.44
N TYR A 183 14.80 -17.39 10.79
CA TYR A 183 14.01 -18.15 9.84
C TYR A 183 13.05 -19.12 10.53
N VAL A 184 11.85 -19.26 9.96
CA VAL A 184 10.86 -20.28 10.33
C VAL A 184 10.53 -21.11 9.09
N PHE A 185 10.84 -22.40 9.14
CA PHE A 185 10.54 -23.31 8.03
C PHE A 185 9.06 -23.67 8.02
N ILE A 186 8.42 -23.60 6.85
CA ILE A 186 7.05 -24.11 6.62
C ILE A 186 7.17 -25.33 5.70
N PRO A 187 7.21 -26.55 6.27
CA PRO A 187 7.34 -27.78 5.49
C PRO A 187 6.23 -28.03 4.49
N PHE A 188 5.00 -27.65 4.87
CA PHE A 188 3.78 -27.92 4.12
C PHE A 188 2.90 -26.68 4.11
N ASN A 189 2.53 -26.24 2.91
CA ASN A 189 1.56 -25.21 2.62
C ASN A 189 0.27 -25.84 2.08
N GLU A 190 -0.85 -25.45 2.65
CA GLU A 190 -2.21 -25.96 2.37
C GLU A 190 -2.29 -27.48 2.19
N PRO A 191 -1.72 -28.31 3.10
CA PRO A 191 -1.72 -29.76 2.93
C PRO A 191 -3.13 -30.37 2.93
N ASP A 192 -4.15 -29.69 3.45
CA ASP A 192 -5.57 -30.06 3.37
C ASP A 192 -6.20 -29.81 1.98
N LEU A 193 -5.58 -28.99 1.15
CA LEU A 193 -5.99 -28.71 -0.23
C LEU A 193 -5.09 -29.38 -1.28
N ASP A 194 -3.95 -29.93 -0.86
CA ASP A 194 -2.98 -30.59 -1.75
C ASP A 194 -2.64 -32.04 -1.31
N TRP A 195 -1.42 -32.30 -0.83
CA TRP A 195 -0.87 -33.66 -0.67
C TRP A 195 -1.66 -34.57 0.29
N TYR A 196 -2.46 -34.01 1.20
CA TYR A 196 -3.16 -34.73 2.27
C TYR A 196 -4.64 -34.30 2.41
N THR A 197 -5.34 -34.28 1.27
CA THR A 197 -6.75 -33.85 1.15
C THR A 197 -7.75 -34.80 1.81
N ASN A 198 -7.43 -36.10 1.95
CA ASN A 198 -8.31 -37.08 2.60
C ASN A 198 -7.74 -37.50 3.96
N TRP A 199 -7.93 -36.64 4.96
CA TRP A 199 -7.34 -36.83 6.30
C TRP A 199 -7.57 -38.23 6.90
N SER A 200 -8.74 -38.85 6.65
CA SER A 200 -9.04 -40.19 7.16
C SER A 200 -8.06 -41.27 6.68
N ASN A 201 -7.55 -41.14 5.46
CA ASN A 201 -6.60 -42.06 4.85
C ASN A 201 -5.15 -41.54 4.90
N ASP A 202 -4.99 -40.22 4.81
CA ASP A 202 -3.69 -39.57 4.65
C ASP A 202 -3.02 -39.22 5.98
N LYS A 203 -3.76 -39.24 7.09
CA LYS A 203 -3.24 -38.88 8.43
C LYS A 203 -1.95 -39.61 8.78
N ALA A 204 -1.93 -40.93 8.64
CA ALA A 204 -0.74 -41.71 9.02
C ALA A 204 0.50 -41.30 8.18
N GLN A 205 0.27 -40.98 6.90
CA GLN A 205 1.30 -40.52 5.99
C GLN A 205 1.79 -39.12 6.37
N PHE A 206 0.89 -38.16 6.58
CA PHE A 206 1.23 -36.80 7.02
C PHE A 206 2.06 -36.80 8.31
N LEU A 207 1.64 -37.57 9.33
CA LEU A 207 2.36 -37.63 10.60
C LEU A 207 3.77 -38.23 10.45
N SER A 208 3.92 -39.22 9.57
CA SER A 208 5.24 -39.79 9.23
C SER A 208 6.12 -38.78 8.48
N ASP A 209 5.54 -38.03 7.55
CA ASP A 209 6.26 -37.05 6.75
C ASP A 209 6.70 -35.84 7.57
N TRP A 210 5.85 -35.40 8.50
CA TRP A 210 6.21 -34.41 9.50
C TRP A 210 7.46 -34.84 10.27
N SER A 211 7.47 -36.06 10.82
CA SER A 211 8.64 -36.58 11.55
C SER A 211 9.91 -36.57 10.71
N ALA A 212 9.79 -36.97 9.43
CA ALA A 212 10.92 -37.05 8.52
C ALA A 212 11.49 -35.66 8.22
N VAL A 213 10.63 -34.71 7.83
CA VAL A 213 11.04 -33.33 7.51
C VAL A 213 11.57 -32.60 8.75
N TYR A 214 10.86 -32.68 9.88
CA TYR A 214 11.30 -32.09 11.15
C TYR A 214 12.71 -32.58 11.52
N THR A 215 12.93 -33.90 11.44
CA THR A 215 14.23 -34.50 11.75
C THR A 215 15.32 -34.01 10.79
N THR A 216 15.03 -33.95 9.48
CA THR A 216 15.98 -33.46 8.48
C THR A 216 16.40 -32.01 8.74
N ILE A 217 15.44 -31.12 9.00
CA ILE A 217 15.72 -29.71 9.29
C ILE A 217 16.57 -29.58 10.57
N GLN A 218 16.17 -30.26 11.66
CA GLN A 218 16.91 -30.20 12.93
C GLN A 218 18.33 -30.78 12.82
N GLN A 219 18.54 -31.82 12.02
CA GLN A 219 19.86 -32.39 11.76
C GLN A 219 20.79 -31.40 11.05
N VAL A 220 20.29 -30.70 10.02
CA VAL A 220 21.04 -29.65 9.34
C VAL A 220 21.40 -28.54 10.33
N TRP A 221 20.43 -28.06 11.10
CA TRP A 221 20.66 -26.98 12.08
C TRP A 221 21.70 -27.34 13.13
N THR A 222 21.62 -28.57 13.64
CA THR A 222 22.58 -29.10 14.62
C THR A 222 23.98 -29.23 14.00
N ALA A 223 24.07 -29.70 12.75
CA ALA A 223 25.35 -29.87 12.05
C ALA A 223 26.10 -28.53 11.85
N HIS A 224 25.37 -27.42 11.68
CA HIS A 224 25.93 -26.07 11.59
C HIS A 224 26.07 -25.34 12.94
N GLY A 225 25.79 -26.02 14.06
CA GLY A 225 25.91 -25.42 15.39
C GLY A 225 24.90 -24.31 15.68
N LEU A 226 23.77 -24.27 14.97
CA LEU A 226 22.74 -23.25 15.11
C LEU A 226 21.74 -23.55 16.24
N GLY A 227 21.71 -24.78 16.74
CA GLY A 227 20.83 -25.23 17.81
C GLY A 227 19.52 -25.80 17.26
N HIS A 228 18.39 -25.42 17.86
CA HIS A 228 17.05 -25.83 17.42
C HIS A 228 16.58 -24.94 16.25
N ALA A 229 16.22 -25.54 15.12
CA ALA A 229 15.57 -24.83 14.02
C ALA A 229 14.13 -24.50 14.38
N ARG A 230 13.63 -23.34 13.98
CA ARG A 230 12.21 -22.99 14.16
C ARG A 230 11.38 -23.55 13.02
N ILE A 231 10.34 -24.31 13.32
CA ILE A 231 9.50 -24.99 12.31
C ILE A 231 8.02 -24.69 12.58
N GLY A 232 7.32 -24.19 11.57
CA GLY A 232 5.89 -23.93 11.56
C GLY A 232 5.06 -25.14 11.13
N ALA A 233 3.85 -25.29 11.68
CA ALA A 233 2.87 -26.30 11.27
C ALA A 233 1.44 -25.85 11.63
N MET A 234 0.37 -26.24 10.97
CA MET A 234 0.30 -27.30 9.95
C MET A 234 0.27 -26.75 8.53
N GLY A 235 0.04 -25.44 8.37
CA GLY A 235 -0.10 -24.80 7.07
C GLY A 235 -1.46 -25.06 6.41
N ASP A 236 -2.45 -25.61 7.12
CA ASP A 236 -3.77 -25.91 6.53
C ASP A 236 -4.43 -24.61 6.00
N GLY A 237 -5.03 -24.67 4.81
CA GLY A 237 -5.76 -23.57 4.16
C GLY A 237 -7.02 -23.11 4.91
N SER A 238 -7.40 -23.85 5.96
CA SER A 238 -8.41 -23.43 6.95
C SER A 238 -8.20 -24.12 8.29
N PHE A 239 -8.78 -23.59 9.37
CA PHE A 239 -8.65 -24.21 10.69
C PHE A 239 -9.45 -25.52 10.81
N HIS A 240 -8.75 -26.63 11.08
CA HIS A 240 -9.36 -27.95 11.34
C HIS A 240 -9.05 -28.46 12.74
N SER A 241 -10.07 -28.54 13.60
CA SER A 241 -9.89 -28.93 15.01
C SER A 241 -9.47 -30.40 15.19
N ASP A 242 -9.92 -31.30 14.32
CA ASP A 242 -9.61 -32.73 14.34
C ASP A 242 -8.17 -32.99 13.88
N ARG A 243 -7.78 -32.44 12.71
CA ARG A 243 -6.39 -32.51 12.20
C ARG A 243 -5.40 -31.95 13.21
N THR A 244 -5.69 -30.77 13.76
CA THR A 244 -4.86 -30.11 14.78
C THR A 244 -4.70 -30.96 16.04
N THR A 245 -5.77 -31.60 16.51
CA THR A 245 -5.73 -32.47 17.70
C THR A 245 -4.89 -33.73 17.43
N ASP A 246 -5.12 -34.39 16.30
CA ASP A 246 -4.37 -35.58 15.88
C ASP A 246 -2.87 -35.28 15.77
N PHE A 247 -2.51 -34.18 15.09
CA PHE A 247 -1.14 -33.74 14.90
C PHE A 247 -0.45 -33.38 16.22
N LEU A 248 -1.02 -32.50 17.05
CA LEU A 248 -0.37 -32.09 18.29
C LEU A 248 -0.23 -33.25 19.29
N THR A 249 -1.16 -34.20 19.26
CA THR A 249 -1.03 -35.45 20.05
C THR A 249 0.20 -36.25 19.60
N TYR A 250 0.35 -36.44 18.29
CA TYR A 250 1.49 -37.15 17.72
C TYR A 250 2.82 -36.42 17.95
N ALA A 251 2.87 -35.13 17.61
CA ALA A 251 4.05 -34.28 17.74
C ALA A 251 4.54 -34.21 19.19
N LYS A 252 3.62 -34.11 20.16
CA LYS A 252 3.96 -34.24 21.60
C LYS A 252 4.62 -35.57 21.92
N ALA A 253 4.06 -36.68 21.44
CA ALA A 253 4.57 -38.02 21.71
C ALA A 253 5.97 -38.26 21.10
N GLN A 254 6.28 -37.61 19.97
CA GLN A 254 7.59 -37.69 19.32
C GLN A 254 8.60 -36.64 19.80
N GLY A 255 8.19 -35.65 20.61
CA GLY A 255 9.03 -34.51 20.96
C GLY A 255 9.34 -33.59 19.76
N GLN A 256 8.38 -33.45 18.86
CA GLN A 256 8.48 -32.74 17.58
C GLN A 256 7.34 -31.71 17.42
N LEU A 257 7.04 -30.99 18.50
CA LEU A 257 6.06 -29.91 18.46
C LEU A 257 6.55 -28.79 17.52
N PRO A 258 5.65 -28.12 16.79
CA PRO A 258 6.03 -26.94 16.04
C PRO A 258 6.40 -25.79 16.99
N ASP A 259 7.23 -24.89 16.49
CA ASP A 259 7.57 -23.63 17.16
C ASP A 259 6.50 -22.56 16.93
N VAL A 260 5.80 -22.63 15.80
CA VAL A 260 4.69 -21.74 15.44
C VAL A 260 3.55 -22.58 14.88
N THR A 261 2.33 -22.36 15.37
CA THR A 261 1.14 -22.95 14.76
C THR A 261 0.62 -22.06 13.63
N ILE A 262 0.32 -22.66 12.48
CA ILE A 262 -0.03 -22.01 11.23
C ILE A 262 -1.30 -22.65 10.64
N TRP A 263 -2.23 -21.80 10.23
CA TRP A 263 -3.36 -22.09 9.33
C TRP A 263 -3.75 -20.79 8.61
N HIS A 264 -4.62 -20.86 7.59
CA HIS A 264 -5.04 -19.70 6.81
C HIS A 264 -6.46 -19.23 7.11
N GLU A 265 -6.72 -17.95 6.90
CA GLU A 265 -8.03 -17.30 7.07
C GLU A 265 -8.42 -16.52 5.79
N LEU A 266 -8.75 -17.27 4.74
CA LEU A 266 -8.94 -16.75 3.36
C LEU A 266 -10.41 -16.45 2.99
N ASN A 267 -11.33 -16.54 3.95
CA ASN A 267 -12.76 -16.34 3.72
C ASN A 267 -13.28 -15.12 4.52
N PRO A 268 -14.18 -14.28 3.97
CA PRO A 268 -14.79 -13.18 4.74
C PRO A 268 -15.49 -13.63 6.04
N GLY A 269 -15.96 -14.87 6.10
CA GLY A 269 -16.54 -15.49 7.30
C GLY A 269 -15.53 -15.69 8.44
N SER A 270 -14.23 -15.67 8.17
CA SER A 270 -13.17 -15.71 9.19
C SER A 270 -13.26 -14.54 10.18
N LEU A 271 -13.73 -13.38 9.74
CA LEU A 271 -14.01 -12.22 10.61
C LEU A 271 -15.01 -12.54 11.74
N ALA A 272 -15.90 -13.52 11.52
CA ALA A 272 -16.82 -14.01 12.54
C ALA A 272 -16.26 -15.18 13.35
N ASN A 273 -15.46 -16.05 12.72
CA ASN A 273 -15.10 -17.35 13.29
C ASN A 273 -13.74 -17.39 13.99
N PHE A 274 -12.81 -16.51 13.63
CA PHE A 274 -11.40 -16.58 14.03
C PHE A 274 -11.18 -16.65 15.54
N ARG A 275 -11.88 -15.82 16.33
CA ARG A 275 -11.78 -15.85 17.80
C ARG A 275 -12.25 -17.20 18.38
N GLY A 276 -13.27 -17.81 17.77
CA GLY A 276 -13.74 -19.16 18.12
C GLY A 276 -12.75 -20.25 17.77
N ASN A 277 -12.13 -20.17 16.58
CA ASN A 277 -11.05 -21.07 16.15
C ASN A 277 -9.86 -21.01 17.12
N THR A 278 -9.42 -19.79 17.46
CA THR A 278 -8.31 -19.57 18.41
C THR A 278 -8.63 -20.11 19.80
N SER A 279 -9.86 -19.90 20.30
CA SER A 279 -10.30 -20.49 21.57
C SER A 279 -10.29 -22.02 21.53
N THR A 280 -10.70 -22.62 20.40
CA THR A 280 -10.68 -24.07 20.20
C THR A 280 -9.26 -24.60 20.22
N TYR A 281 -8.35 -23.96 19.48
CA TYR A 281 -6.92 -24.28 19.46
C TYR A 281 -6.28 -24.25 20.85
N ARG A 282 -6.46 -23.16 21.61
CA ARG A 282 -5.95 -23.06 22.99
C ARG A 282 -6.54 -24.14 23.90
N GLY A 283 -7.80 -24.50 23.68
CA GLY A 283 -8.45 -25.63 24.35
C GLY A 283 -7.80 -26.97 24.04
N ILE A 284 -7.34 -27.20 22.81
CA ILE A 284 -6.58 -28.39 22.41
C ILE A 284 -5.24 -28.43 23.16
N LEU A 285 -4.48 -27.32 23.17
CA LEU A 285 -3.21 -27.23 23.92
C LEU A 285 -3.40 -27.58 25.40
N SER A 286 -4.42 -27.01 26.03
CA SER A 286 -4.74 -27.28 27.44
C SER A 286 -5.09 -28.75 27.70
N LYS A 287 -5.95 -29.36 26.86
CA LYS A 287 -6.32 -30.78 26.98
C LYS A 287 -5.13 -31.71 26.81
N LEU A 288 -4.19 -31.35 25.94
CA LEU A 288 -2.96 -32.09 25.72
C LEU A 288 -1.87 -31.74 26.74
N GLY A 289 -2.09 -30.79 27.67
CA GLY A 289 -1.09 -30.36 28.64
C GLY A 289 0.17 -29.76 27.98
N LEU A 290 -0.02 -29.02 26.88
CA LEU A 290 1.03 -28.34 26.13
C LEU A 290 1.19 -26.89 26.61
N PRO A 291 2.40 -26.31 26.52
CA PRO A 291 2.58 -24.87 26.69
C PRO A 291 1.86 -24.11 25.57
N SER A 292 1.74 -22.79 25.74
CA SER A 292 1.31 -21.92 24.63
C SER A 292 2.34 -22.01 23.50
N ILE A 293 1.88 -22.34 22.30
CA ILE A 293 2.66 -22.25 21.07
C ILE A 293 2.14 -20.99 20.33
N PRO A 294 3.02 -20.07 19.89
CA PRO A 294 2.62 -18.91 19.09
C PRO A 294 1.84 -19.30 17.85
N VAL A 295 0.96 -18.41 17.38
CA VAL A 295 0.21 -18.59 16.14
C VAL A 295 0.62 -17.50 15.16
N ASP A 296 0.88 -17.90 13.91
CA ASP A 296 0.96 -16.98 12.77
C ASP A 296 -0.01 -17.45 11.67
N ILE A 297 -0.92 -16.57 11.28
CA ILE A 297 -1.81 -16.78 10.13
C ILE A 297 -1.06 -16.32 8.89
N THR A 298 -0.29 -17.22 8.29
CA THR A 298 0.62 -16.91 7.18
C THR A 298 -0.09 -16.51 5.89
N GLU A 299 -1.42 -16.70 5.83
CA GLU A 299 -2.28 -16.12 4.79
C GLU A 299 -3.64 -15.72 5.36
N TYR A 300 -3.97 -14.43 5.30
CA TYR A 300 -5.32 -13.94 5.57
C TYR A 300 -5.82 -12.97 4.51
N GLY A 301 -7.15 -12.90 4.43
CA GLY A 301 -7.86 -11.98 3.55
C GLY A 301 -7.83 -12.43 2.09
N ASN A 302 -8.69 -11.82 1.30
CA ASN A 302 -8.85 -12.13 -0.12
C ASN A 302 -8.76 -10.82 -0.93
N PRO A 303 -8.86 -10.84 -2.27
CA PRO A 303 -8.71 -9.64 -3.08
C PRO A 303 -9.64 -8.47 -2.74
N ARG A 304 -10.77 -8.70 -2.05
CA ARG A 304 -11.66 -7.62 -1.57
C ARG A 304 -11.11 -6.85 -0.36
N ASP A 305 -10.19 -7.45 0.41
CA ASP A 305 -9.61 -6.84 1.60
C ASP A 305 -8.37 -5.98 1.28
N MET A 306 -7.55 -6.42 0.31
CA MET A 306 -6.28 -5.78 0.00
C MET A 306 -6.46 -4.36 -0.57
N GLY A 307 -5.69 -3.40 -0.06
CA GLY A 307 -5.83 -1.98 -0.41
C GLY A 307 -7.04 -1.28 0.23
N VAL A 308 -7.85 -1.98 1.04
CA VAL A 308 -9.11 -1.46 1.61
C VAL A 308 -8.99 -1.28 3.13
N PRO A 309 -8.70 -0.06 3.63
CA PRO A 309 -8.38 0.15 5.04
C PRO A 309 -9.55 -0.20 5.99
N GLY A 310 -10.79 0.10 5.62
CA GLY A 310 -11.97 -0.26 6.42
C GLY A 310 -12.21 -1.77 6.56
N GLN A 311 -11.67 -2.58 5.66
CA GLN A 311 -11.68 -4.04 5.80
C GLN A 311 -10.52 -4.53 6.65
N LEU A 312 -9.31 -4.10 6.33
CA LEU A 312 -8.09 -4.53 7.02
C LEU A 312 -8.10 -4.21 8.52
N VAL A 313 -8.72 -3.11 8.96
CA VAL A 313 -8.81 -2.79 10.39
C VAL A 313 -9.62 -3.83 11.17
N GLN A 314 -10.60 -4.48 10.54
CA GLN A 314 -11.37 -5.56 11.17
C GLN A 314 -10.48 -6.78 11.40
N TRP A 315 -9.66 -7.15 10.42
CA TRP A 315 -8.66 -8.24 10.53
C TRP A 315 -7.62 -7.92 11.61
N ILE A 316 -7.01 -6.73 11.55
CA ILE A 316 -6.03 -6.29 12.55
C ILE A 316 -6.63 -6.35 13.96
N SER A 317 -7.89 -5.90 14.14
CA SER A 317 -8.53 -5.89 15.46
C SER A 317 -8.63 -7.26 16.10
N MET A 318 -8.91 -8.32 15.32
CA MET A 318 -9.06 -9.66 15.86
C MET A 318 -7.72 -10.34 16.11
N PHE A 319 -6.72 -10.11 15.26
CA PHE A 319 -5.37 -10.65 15.46
C PHE A 319 -4.68 -10.01 16.67
N GLU A 320 -4.76 -8.68 16.79
CA GLU A 320 -4.16 -7.95 17.92
C GLU A 320 -4.84 -8.29 19.26
N ASP A 321 -6.17 -8.44 19.26
CA ASP A 321 -6.94 -8.90 20.43
C ASP A 321 -6.53 -10.32 20.86
N GLN A 322 -6.30 -11.21 19.89
CA GLN A 322 -5.85 -12.58 20.17
C GLN A 322 -4.33 -12.72 20.33
N LYS A 323 -3.55 -11.66 20.14
CA LYS A 323 -2.06 -11.67 20.19
C LYS A 323 -1.47 -12.69 19.22
N VAL A 324 -1.99 -12.68 17.99
CA VAL A 324 -1.62 -13.55 16.87
C VAL A 324 -0.89 -12.72 15.82
N ASP A 325 0.16 -13.28 15.22
CA ASP A 325 0.80 -12.70 14.03
C ASP A 325 -0.01 -13.10 12.79
N ALA A 326 0.02 -12.26 11.75
CA ALA A 326 -0.72 -12.55 10.54
C ALA A 326 -0.12 -11.86 9.33
N GLN A 327 -0.22 -12.54 8.19
CA GLN A 327 0.34 -12.13 6.91
C GLN A 327 -0.75 -12.04 5.85
N THR A 328 -0.83 -10.89 5.17
CA THR A 328 -1.78 -10.74 4.06
C THR A 328 -1.45 -11.72 2.94
N ALA A 329 -2.48 -12.38 2.41
CA ALA A 329 -2.35 -13.42 1.40
C ALA A 329 -1.88 -12.89 0.02
N TYR A 330 -1.25 -13.76 -0.75
CA TYR A 330 -0.68 -13.46 -2.07
C TYR A 330 -1.64 -13.81 -3.21
N TRP A 331 -2.29 -12.80 -3.79
CA TRP A 331 -3.25 -13.00 -4.88
C TRP A 331 -2.77 -12.50 -6.25
N ASN A 332 -1.83 -11.55 -6.30
CA ASN A 332 -1.47 -10.87 -7.55
C ASN A 332 0.04 -10.78 -7.78
N TYR A 333 0.73 -9.86 -7.11
CA TYR A 333 2.10 -9.48 -7.45
C TYR A 333 3.03 -9.49 -6.25
N ALA A 334 4.26 -9.95 -6.46
CA ALA A 334 5.28 -9.92 -5.42
C ALA A 334 5.94 -8.54 -5.38
N GLY A 335 6.34 -8.10 -4.19
CA GLY A 335 7.05 -6.83 -4.02
C GLY A 335 6.18 -5.58 -3.95
N ASN A 336 4.86 -5.71 -3.78
CA ASN A 336 3.94 -4.60 -3.56
C ASN A 336 3.20 -4.64 -2.21
N LEU A 337 3.73 -5.38 -1.22
CA LEU A 337 3.08 -5.62 0.07
C LEU A 337 1.65 -6.19 -0.08
N ASN A 338 1.44 -7.16 -0.98
CA ASN A 338 0.14 -7.81 -1.22
C ASN A 338 -0.96 -6.83 -1.64
N ASP A 339 -0.65 -5.95 -2.59
CA ASP A 339 -1.52 -4.84 -3.01
C ASP A 339 -1.78 -3.77 -1.93
N ASN A 340 -1.02 -3.78 -0.83
CA ASN A 340 -1.09 -2.76 0.23
C ASN A 340 -0.02 -1.67 0.08
N SER A 341 0.52 -1.51 -1.12
CA SER A 341 1.27 -0.34 -1.57
C SER A 341 0.98 -0.08 -3.05
N SER A 342 1.34 1.11 -3.53
CA SER A 342 1.05 1.59 -4.89
C SER A 342 2.35 1.92 -5.62
N ARG A 343 2.38 1.64 -6.92
CA ARG A 343 3.46 1.94 -7.87
C ARG A 343 4.80 1.49 -7.33
N THR A 344 5.88 2.19 -7.69
CA THR A 344 7.24 1.87 -7.27
C THR A 344 7.49 2.15 -5.78
N ASN A 345 6.92 3.22 -5.23
CA ASN A 345 7.31 3.75 -3.91
C ASN A 345 6.15 4.42 -3.15
N SER A 346 4.91 4.28 -3.60
CA SER A 346 3.76 5.03 -3.07
C SER A 346 2.94 4.25 -2.06
N ALA A 347 2.30 4.99 -1.14
CA ALA A 347 1.28 4.44 -0.25
C ALA A 347 -0.08 4.42 -0.95
N ASN A 348 -0.87 3.37 -0.69
CA ASN A 348 -2.32 3.40 -0.84
C ASN A 348 -2.98 3.47 0.55
N GLY A 349 -4.31 3.34 0.65
CA GLY A 349 -5.00 3.41 1.95
C GLY A 349 -4.53 2.33 2.92
N ALA A 350 -4.44 1.07 2.47
CA ALA A 350 -3.96 -0.01 3.33
C ALA A 350 -2.56 0.25 3.91
N TRP A 351 -1.63 0.82 3.14
CA TRP A 351 -0.31 1.20 3.65
C TRP A 351 -0.40 2.18 4.83
N TRP A 352 -1.27 3.20 4.75
CA TRP A 352 -1.43 4.17 5.82
C TRP A 352 -2.04 3.56 7.08
N LEU A 353 -2.97 2.62 6.93
CA LEU A 353 -3.47 1.82 8.05
C LEU A 353 -2.36 0.99 8.71
N TYR A 354 -1.52 0.30 7.92
CA TYR A 354 -0.39 -0.46 8.47
C TYR A 354 0.63 0.44 9.16
N LYS A 355 0.92 1.62 8.60
CA LYS A 355 1.73 2.64 9.28
C LYS A 355 1.12 3.01 10.64
N TRP A 356 -0.18 3.30 10.69
CA TRP A 356 -0.86 3.64 11.94
C TRP A 356 -0.81 2.52 12.96
N TYR A 357 -1.00 1.27 12.53
CA TYR A 357 -0.91 0.09 13.37
C TYR A 357 0.52 -0.13 13.90
N GLY A 358 1.53 -0.01 13.03
CA GLY A 358 2.95 -0.10 13.39
C GLY A 358 3.43 1.01 14.32
N ASP A 359 2.72 2.13 14.39
CA ASP A 359 2.99 3.24 15.31
C ASP A 359 2.30 3.11 16.68
N LEU A 360 1.46 2.09 16.87
CA LEU A 360 0.88 1.82 18.18
C LEU A 360 1.98 1.42 19.17
N THR A 361 1.98 2.10 20.31
CA THR A 361 2.96 1.92 21.39
C THR A 361 2.25 1.75 22.73
N GLY A 362 2.99 1.34 23.76
CA GLY A 362 2.47 1.07 25.08
C GLY A 362 1.70 -0.25 25.15
N THR A 363 0.48 -0.19 25.69
CA THR A 363 -0.38 -1.37 25.87
C THR A 363 -1.68 -1.22 25.10
N THR A 364 -2.18 -2.31 24.54
CA THR A 364 -3.52 -2.34 23.95
C THR A 364 -4.59 -2.28 25.03
N ALA A 365 -5.74 -1.70 24.69
CA ALA A 365 -6.90 -1.53 25.57
C ALA A 365 -8.08 -2.38 25.10
N THR A 366 -9.02 -2.68 26.01
CA THR A 366 -10.27 -3.32 25.65
C THR A 366 -11.12 -2.41 24.77
N VAL A 367 -11.55 -2.94 23.62
CA VAL A 367 -12.46 -2.29 22.67
C VAL A 367 -13.73 -3.11 22.57
N THR A 368 -14.90 -2.48 22.68
CA THR A 368 -16.21 -3.11 22.53
C THR A 368 -16.93 -2.52 21.31
N PRO A 369 -16.97 -3.25 20.17
CA PRO A 369 -17.71 -2.83 18.98
C PRO A 369 -19.23 -3.04 19.18
N PRO A 370 -20.07 -2.41 18.32
CA PRO A 370 -21.52 -2.59 18.39
C PRO A 370 -21.93 -4.04 18.08
N GLN A 371 -21.16 -4.73 17.23
CA GLN A 371 -21.35 -6.14 16.88
C GLN A 371 -19.99 -6.83 16.83
N ALA A 372 -19.61 -7.53 17.89
CA ALA A 372 -18.39 -8.35 17.88
C ALA A 372 -18.58 -9.59 17.00
N ASN A 373 -17.49 -10.11 16.44
CA ASN A 373 -17.46 -11.36 15.67
C ASN A 373 -18.52 -11.41 14.54
N THR A 374 -18.73 -10.27 13.88
CA THR A 374 -19.66 -10.15 12.76
C THR A 374 -18.89 -9.59 11.58
N THR A 375 -18.91 -10.32 10.46
CA THR A 375 -18.28 -9.89 9.21
C THR A 375 -18.78 -8.50 8.81
N ASP A 376 -17.87 -7.65 8.33
CA ASP A 376 -18.20 -6.38 7.67
C ASP A 376 -18.90 -5.34 8.57
N THR A 377 -18.57 -5.35 9.87
CA THR A 377 -19.13 -4.41 10.86
C THR A 377 -18.05 -3.48 11.40
N LEU A 378 -18.47 -2.41 12.08
CA LEU A 378 -17.54 -1.52 12.77
C LEU A 378 -16.71 -2.30 13.80
N GLN A 379 -15.39 -2.32 13.59
CA GLN A 379 -14.40 -2.89 14.53
C GLN A 379 -13.32 -1.85 14.84
N GLY A 380 -12.47 -2.14 15.82
CA GLY A 380 -11.33 -1.29 16.11
C GLY A 380 -10.33 -1.91 17.07
N VAL A 381 -9.17 -1.26 17.15
CA VAL A 381 -8.07 -1.55 18.06
C VAL A 381 -7.63 -0.25 18.71
N ALA A 382 -7.26 -0.30 19.99
CA ALA A 382 -6.83 0.88 20.72
C ALA A 382 -5.57 0.59 21.54
N SER A 383 -4.69 1.59 21.66
CA SER A 383 -3.52 1.54 22.54
C SER A 383 -3.37 2.82 23.35
N ILE A 384 -2.71 2.69 24.50
CA ILE A 384 -2.34 3.79 25.37
C ILE A 384 -0.86 3.67 25.76
N ASP A 385 -0.11 4.75 25.50
CA ASP A 385 1.25 4.95 25.96
C ASP A 385 1.26 6.11 26.97
N THR A 386 1.42 5.78 28.25
CA THR A 386 1.47 6.77 29.33
C THR A 386 2.80 7.52 29.42
N THR A 387 3.86 6.99 28.81
CA THR A 387 5.18 7.64 28.72
C THR A 387 5.16 8.69 27.62
N ALA A 388 4.69 8.33 26.43
CA ALA A 388 4.48 9.26 25.33
C ALA A 388 3.23 10.15 25.51
N LYS A 389 2.40 9.85 26.52
CA LYS A 389 1.11 10.48 26.81
C LYS A 389 0.22 10.56 25.57
N LYS A 390 0.07 9.42 24.90
CA LYS A 390 -0.74 9.27 23.69
C LYS A 390 -1.69 8.10 23.86
N ALA A 391 -2.96 8.33 23.52
CA ALA A 391 -3.93 7.27 23.35
C ALA A 391 -4.44 7.30 21.91
N THR A 392 -4.49 6.14 21.26
CA THR A 392 -4.86 6.00 19.85
C THR A 392 -5.95 4.95 19.70
N VAL A 393 -6.96 5.24 18.88
CA VAL A 393 -7.96 4.27 18.43
C VAL A 393 -7.91 4.21 16.91
N LEU A 394 -7.72 3.02 16.36
CA LEU A 394 -7.93 2.73 14.94
C LEU A 394 -9.27 2.02 14.80
N LEU A 395 -10.13 2.50 13.91
CA LEU A 395 -11.47 1.96 13.71
C LEU A 395 -11.90 2.03 12.24
N GLY A 396 -12.83 1.18 11.83
CA GLY A 396 -13.43 1.22 10.50
C GLY A 396 -14.43 0.10 10.28
N GLY A 397 -15.10 0.14 9.13
CA GLY A 397 -16.31 -0.62 8.86
C GLY A 397 -17.58 0.14 9.23
N GLY A 398 -18.74 -0.33 8.74
CA GLY A 398 -20.03 0.37 8.89
C GLY A 398 -20.15 1.68 8.10
N SER A 399 -21.35 2.22 7.98
CA SER A 399 -21.62 3.46 7.20
C SER A 399 -22.35 4.54 7.99
N ASN A 400 -22.37 4.37 9.31
CA ASN A 400 -22.93 5.32 10.25
C ASN A 400 -21.80 6.12 10.89
N ASP A 401 -22.09 7.38 11.25
CA ASP A 401 -21.24 8.13 12.18
C ASP A 401 -20.99 7.30 13.44
N VAL A 402 -19.78 7.42 13.99
CA VAL A 402 -19.35 6.63 15.15
C VAL A 402 -19.20 7.51 16.37
N SER A 403 -19.90 7.18 17.46
CA SER A 403 -19.61 7.68 18.80
C SER A 403 -18.51 6.83 19.43
N VAL A 404 -17.31 7.38 19.54
CA VAL A 404 -16.17 6.72 20.19
C VAL A 404 -16.16 7.13 21.66
N ASP A 405 -16.59 6.20 22.52
CA ASP A 405 -16.77 6.42 23.95
C ASP A 405 -15.50 5.99 24.70
N LEU A 406 -14.68 6.97 25.06
CA LEU A 406 -13.36 6.78 25.68
C LEU A 406 -13.46 6.87 27.20
N SER A 407 -12.84 5.92 27.89
CA SER A 407 -12.70 5.89 29.36
C SER A 407 -11.29 5.49 29.78
N GLY A 408 -10.93 5.71 31.05
CA GLY A 408 -9.59 5.42 31.57
C GLY A 408 -8.52 6.47 31.24
N LEU A 409 -8.90 7.66 30.77
CA LEU A 409 -7.98 8.76 30.49
C LEU A 409 -7.58 9.48 31.80
N SER A 410 -6.53 8.98 32.46
CA SER A 410 -6.08 9.56 33.74
C SER A 410 -5.66 11.03 33.60
N SER A 411 -6.19 11.89 34.48
CA SER A 411 -5.83 13.31 34.55
C SER A 411 -4.37 13.56 34.95
N SER A 412 -3.72 12.59 35.62
CA SER A 412 -2.28 12.67 35.91
C SER A 412 -1.39 12.49 34.68
N VAL A 413 -1.91 11.83 33.64
CA VAL A 413 -1.20 11.59 32.38
C VAL A 413 -1.56 12.67 31.37
N PHE A 414 -2.86 12.86 31.12
CA PHE A 414 -3.37 13.69 30.03
C PHE A 414 -3.81 15.10 30.46
N GLY A 415 -4.01 15.33 31.76
CA GLY A 415 -4.69 16.53 32.26
C GLY A 415 -6.21 16.43 32.16
N THR A 416 -6.91 17.51 32.52
CA THR A 416 -8.38 17.62 32.42
C THR A 416 -8.85 18.18 31.07
N SER A 417 -7.91 18.62 30.24
CA SER A 417 -8.18 19.07 28.87
C SER A 417 -7.19 18.40 27.93
N VAL A 418 -7.70 17.88 26.82
CA VAL A 418 -6.94 17.11 25.82
C VAL A 418 -7.19 17.67 24.42
N ASP A 419 -6.23 17.45 23.53
CA ASP A 419 -6.42 17.67 22.10
C ASP A 419 -6.74 16.32 21.44
N VAL A 420 -7.87 16.29 20.72
CA VAL A 420 -8.33 15.14 19.94
C VAL A 420 -8.21 15.47 18.46
N THR A 421 -7.55 14.58 17.70
CA THR A 421 -7.43 14.66 16.24
C THR A 421 -7.99 13.39 15.63
N VAL A 422 -8.82 13.52 14.58
CA VAL A 422 -9.32 12.38 13.81
C VAL A 422 -8.86 12.52 12.37
N ARG A 423 -8.21 11.48 11.85
CA ARG A 423 -7.84 11.35 10.44
C ARG A 423 -8.72 10.30 9.76
N ALA A 424 -9.01 10.51 8.48
CA ALA A 424 -9.80 9.57 7.68
C ALA A 424 -8.96 9.07 6.50
N ASP A 425 -8.76 7.76 6.45
CA ASP A 425 -8.08 7.05 5.38
C ASP A 425 -9.10 6.28 4.55
N ARG A 426 -9.13 6.56 3.24
CA ARG A 426 -10.19 6.08 2.33
C ARG A 426 -9.63 5.06 1.36
N LEU A 427 -10.52 4.24 0.80
CA LEU A 427 -10.17 3.43 -0.36
C LEU A 427 -9.69 4.36 -1.48
N ASN A 428 -8.49 4.06 -1.99
CA ASN A 428 -7.89 4.78 -3.10
C ASN A 428 -7.36 3.84 -4.18
N GLY A 429 -7.87 2.60 -4.23
CA GLY A 429 -7.40 1.58 -5.17
C GLY A 429 -6.04 0.99 -4.80
N LYS A 430 -5.69 -0.12 -5.45
CA LYS A 430 -4.45 -0.87 -5.19
C LYS A 430 -3.23 -0.10 -5.69
N GLU A 431 -3.37 0.56 -6.84
CA GLU A 431 -2.31 1.37 -7.49
C GLU A 431 -2.53 2.87 -7.34
N GLY A 432 -3.47 3.31 -6.50
CA GLY A 432 -3.74 4.72 -6.31
C GLY A 432 -2.94 5.33 -5.16
N LEU A 433 -2.25 6.41 -5.50
CA LEU A 433 -1.35 7.10 -4.59
C LEU A 433 -2.16 7.91 -3.57
N SER A 434 -1.87 7.67 -2.29
CA SER A 434 -2.48 8.38 -1.16
C SER A 434 -1.42 9.20 -0.41
N GLN A 435 -1.67 10.50 -0.24
CA GLN A 435 -0.91 11.32 0.72
C GLN A 435 -1.31 10.97 2.15
N GLN A 436 -0.67 11.63 3.12
CA GLN A 436 -1.06 11.52 4.53
C GLN A 436 -2.58 11.69 4.69
N PRO A 437 -3.27 10.78 5.40
CA PRO A 437 -4.71 10.90 5.58
C PRO A 437 -5.09 12.23 6.24
N PRO A 438 -6.05 12.96 5.65
CA PRO A 438 -6.41 14.30 6.09
C PRO A 438 -7.04 14.29 7.49
N VAL A 439 -6.80 15.36 8.24
CA VAL A 439 -7.49 15.59 9.51
C VAL A 439 -8.91 16.06 9.22
N ILE A 440 -9.91 15.31 9.69
CA ILE A 440 -11.34 15.64 9.51
C ILE A 440 -11.98 16.21 10.78
N VAL A 441 -11.40 15.92 11.96
CA VAL A 441 -11.83 16.50 13.25
C VAL A 441 -10.60 16.92 14.03
N SER A 442 -10.65 18.12 14.61
CA SER A 442 -9.58 18.65 15.46
C SER A 442 -10.18 19.52 16.56
N GLN A 443 -10.23 18.99 17.78
CA GLN A 443 -10.91 19.67 18.89
C GLN A 443 -10.11 19.60 20.19
N ARG A 444 -10.31 20.62 21.03
CA ARG A 444 -9.90 20.58 22.43
C ARG A 444 -11.10 20.18 23.27
N ALA A 445 -10.99 19.11 24.03
CA ALA A 445 -12.07 18.56 24.81
C ALA A 445 -11.74 18.57 26.30
N THR A 446 -12.79 18.59 27.13
CA THR A 446 -12.67 18.41 28.59
C THR A 446 -12.86 16.94 28.91
N VAL A 447 -11.96 16.37 29.72
CA VAL A 447 -12.08 15.00 30.22
C VAL A 447 -12.79 15.05 31.57
N THR A 448 -13.94 14.39 31.68
CA THR A 448 -14.75 14.35 32.91
C THR A 448 -14.71 12.95 33.49
N ASN A 449 -14.25 12.79 34.74
CA ASN A 449 -14.10 11.49 35.39
C ASN A 449 -13.28 10.47 34.57
N GLY A 450 -12.25 10.94 33.85
CA GLY A 450 -11.42 10.10 32.98
C GLY A 450 -12.11 9.67 31.68
N ALA A 451 -13.23 10.27 31.32
CA ALA A 451 -14.02 9.92 30.14
C ALA A 451 -14.26 11.10 29.19
N LEU A 452 -14.43 10.77 27.90
CA LEU A 452 -14.75 11.66 26.80
C LEU A 452 -15.46 10.86 25.69
N SER A 453 -16.42 11.47 25.00
CA SER A 453 -16.98 10.90 23.76
C SER A 453 -16.58 11.76 22.56
N VAL A 454 -16.21 11.11 21.45
CA VAL A 454 -15.77 11.75 20.21
C VAL A 454 -16.62 11.22 19.07
N THR A 455 -17.30 12.11 18.34
CA THR A 455 -18.00 11.74 17.11
C THR A 455 -17.02 11.72 15.94
N VAL A 456 -16.93 10.57 15.27
CA VAL A 456 -16.20 10.38 14.02
C VAL A 456 -17.22 10.36 12.88
N PRO A 457 -17.24 11.39 12.01
CA PRO A 457 -18.07 11.37 10.81
C PRO A 457 -17.67 10.19 9.93
N ASN A 458 -18.63 9.32 9.62
CA ASN A 458 -18.39 8.15 8.79
C ASN A 458 -19.55 7.91 7.84
N SER A 459 -19.24 8.00 6.55
CA SER A 459 -20.18 7.76 5.45
C SER A 459 -19.70 6.66 4.50
N ASP A 460 -18.59 5.99 4.83
CA ASP A 460 -17.92 5.05 3.93
C ASP A 460 -17.39 3.86 4.72
N ARG A 461 -17.95 2.68 4.43
CA ARG A 461 -17.56 1.42 5.05
C ARG A 461 -16.16 0.94 4.68
N TYR A 462 -15.57 1.50 3.62
CA TYR A 462 -14.24 1.14 3.15
C TYR A 462 -13.14 2.02 3.75
N ALA A 463 -13.53 3.06 4.52
CA ALA A 463 -12.60 3.93 5.22
C ALA A 463 -12.19 3.37 6.59
N ALA A 464 -10.98 3.72 7.02
CA ALA A 464 -10.53 3.60 8.40
C ALA A 464 -10.22 4.99 8.98
N TYR A 465 -10.23 5.08 10.30
CA TYR A 465 -10.04 6.31 11.03
C TYR A 465 -9.00 6.11 12.12
N GLN A 466 -8.19 7.14 12.35
CA GLN A 466 -7.30 7.23 13.49
C GLN A 466 -7.79 8.36 14.41
N VAL A 467 -8.20 8.00 15.62
CA VAL A 467 -8.50 8.95 16.71
C VAL A 467 -7.28 9.02 17.62
N GLU A 468 -6.63 10.17 17.68
CA GLU A 468 -5.50 10.43 18.55
C GLU A 468 -5.90 11.39 19.68
N VAL A 469 -5.60 11.02 20.93
CA VAL A 469 -5.77 11.85 22.13
C VAL A 469 -4.41 12.12 22.77
N THR A 470 -4.11 13.40 22.96
CA THR A 470 -2.88 13.88 23.61
C THR A 470 -3.21 14.95 24.64
N PRO A 471 -2.30 15.24 25.61
CA PRO A 471 -2.39 16.49 26.36
C PRO A 471 -2.44 17.69 25.41
N VAL A 472 -2.98 18.81 25.89
CA VAL A 472 -3.00 20.08 25.15
C VAL A 472 -1.62 20.39 24.53
N ARG A 473 -1.60 20.66 23.22
CA ARG A 473 -0.42 21.07 22.45
C ARG A 473 -0.44 22.56 22.15
N ALA A 474 0.73 23.13 21.83
CA ALA A 474 0.83 24.50 21.35
C ALA A 474 0.12 24.66 20.00
N ASN A 475 0.41 23.74 19.08
CA ASN A 475 -0.17 23.68 17.74
C ASN A 475 -0.85 22.33 17.55
N ARG A 476 -2.18 22.33 17.55
CA ARG A 476 -2.98 21.16 17.16
C ARG A 476 -3.09 21.16 15.63
N PRO A 477 -3.00 20.00 14.94
CA PRO A 477 -3.27 19.90 13.51
C PRO A 477 -4.62 20.53 13.16
N ALA A 478 -4.67 21.36 12.13
CA ALA A 478 -5.94 21.93 11.65
C ALA A 478 -6.73 20.88 10.87
N VAL A 479 -8.06 21.05 10.81
CA VAL A 479 -8.90 20.29 9.87
C VAL A 479 -8.49 20.66 8.45
N ASP A 480 -8.33 19.67 7.59
CA ASP A 480 -8.02 19.88 6.18
C ASP A 480 -9.25 20.46 5.46
N THR A 481 -9.07 21.64 4.88
CA THR A 481 -10.09 22.35 4.09
C THR A 481 -9.70 22.49 2.62
N SER A 482 -8.66 21.78 2.17
CA SER A 482 -8.17 21.82 0.79
C SER A 482 -9.13 21.14 -0.17
N THR A 483 -9.79 20.06 0.25
CA THR A 483 -10.77 19.34 -0.57
C THR A 483 -12.04 20.17 -0.70
N VAL A 484 -12.33 20.61 -1.92
CA VAL A 484 -13.54 21.42 -2.23
C VAL A 484 -14.65 20.61 -2.88
N SER A 485 -14.33 19.44 -3.42
CA SER A 485 -15.31 18.53 -4.02
C SER A 485 -14.83 17.08 -3.93
N THR A 486 -15.73 16.17 -3.60
CA THR A 486 -15.56 14.72 -3.78
C THR A 486 -16.86 14.16 -4.34
N VAL A 487 -16.79 13.47 -5.48
CA VAL A 487 -17.97 12.96 -6.19
C VAL A 487 -17.68 11.54 -6.67
N GLU A 488 -18.54 10.59 -6.30
CA GLU A 488 -18.50 9.23 -6.85
C GLU A 488 -18.96 9.25 -8.31
N ALA A 489 -18.31 8.47 -9.17
CA ALA A 489 -18.50 8.52 -10.61
C ALA A 489 -19.95 8.20 -11.02
N GLU A 490 -20.58 7.26 -10.33
CA GLU A 490 -21.97 6.86 -10.55
C GLU A 490 -23.00 7.96 -10.19
N ASN A 491 -22.58 8.98 -9.44
CA ASN A 491 -23.41 10.13 -9.08
C ASN A 491 -23.24 11.31 -10.06
N THR A 492 -22.44 11.16 -11.11
CA THR A 492 -22.31 12.16 -12.17
C THR A 492 -23.40 12.04 -13.22
N THR A 493 -23.55 13.06 -14.07
CA THR A 493 -24.35 12.93 -15.29
C THR A 493 -23.56 12.12 -16.32
N LEU A 494 -24.00 10.89 -16.54
CA LEU A 494 -23.39 9.93 -17.45
C LEU A 494 -24.01 10.00 -18.85
N SER A 495 -23.16 9.91 -19.87
CA SER A 495 -23.51 9.68 -21.27
C SER A 495 -22.77 8.45 -21.77
N ASP A 496 -23.45 7.54 -22.47
CA ASP A 496 -22.86 6.34 -23.07
C ASP A 496 -21.86 5.59 -22.17
N ALA A 497 -22.21 5.41 -20.89
CA ALA A 497 -21.42 4.73 -19.87
C ALA A 497 -22.31 3.82 -19.01
N THR A 498 -21.70 2.89 -18.28
CA THR A 498 -22.42 1.87 -17.49
C THR A 498 -21.94 1.87 -16.05
N ILE A 499 -22.87 1.89 -15.10
CA ILE A 499 -22.57 1.74 -13.67
C ILE A 499 -22.46 0.24 -13.34
N TYR A 500 -21.38 -0.17 -12.67
CA TYR A 500 -21.22 -1.52 -12.13
C TYR A 500 -21.28 -1.48 -10.61
N THR A 501 -21.85 -2.52 -10.01
CA THR A 501 -21.88 -2.70 -8.55
C THR A 501 -20.82 -3.72 -8.17
N GLN A 502 -19.95 -3.34 -7.23
CA GLN A 502 -18.94 -4.20 -6.63
C GLN A 502 -19.49 -4.72 -5.30
N ASP A 503 -20.00 -5.96 -5.31
CA ASP A 503 -20.64 -6.58 -4.14
C ASP A 503 -19.60 -6.80 -3.03
N PRO A 504 -19.75 -6.17 -1.84
CA PRO A 504 -18.82 -6.36 -0.73
C PRO A 504 -18.80 -7.78 -0.16
N ALA A 505 -19.81 -8.62 -0.47
CA ALA A 505 -19.81 -10.04 -0.11
C ALA A 505 -19.02 -10.92 -1.09
N SER A 506 -18.64 -10.38 -2.25
CA SER A 506 -17.75 -11.07 -3.20
C SER A 506 -16.31 -11.13 -2.69
N VAL A 507 -15.52 -12.09 -3.16
CA VAL A 507 -14.07 -12.15 -2.91
C VAL A 507 -13.26 -11.24 -3.86
N ASN A 508 -13.91 -10.52 -4.77
CA ASN A 508 -13.29 -9.66 -5.78
C ASN A 508 -13.06 -8.22 -5.28
N GLY A 509 -12.25 -7.44 -6.01
CA GLY A 509 -11.90 -6.05 -5.63
C GLY A 509 -13.11 -5.12 -5.39
N MET A 510 -12.93 -4.18 -4.46
CA MET A 510 -13.95 -3.19 -4.06
C MET A 510 -13.83 -1.87 -4.82
N ALA A 511 -14.85 -1.01 -4.74
CA ALA A 511 -14.88 0.36 -5.25
C ALA A 511 -15.38 1.33 -4.18
N SER A 512 -15.01 2.61 -4.27
CA SER A 512 -15.60 3.65 -3.39
C SER A 512 -17.12 3.67 -3.57
N GLY A 513 -17.86 3.85 -2.49
CA GLY A 513 -19.34 3.80 -2.53
C GLY A 513 -19.94 2.45 -2.99
N GLY A 514 -19.13 1.43 -3.27
CA GLY A 514 -19.53 0.10 -3.73
C GLY A 514 -19.82 0.02 -5.24
N LYS A 515 -19.51 1.07 -6.01
CA LYS A 515 -19.81 1.14 -7.44
C LYS A 515 -18.70 1.84 -8.22
N ASP A 516 -18.69 1.60 -9.52
CA ASP A 516 -17.85 2.32 -10.46
C ASP A 516 -18.59 2.51 -11.79
N VAL A 517 -17.98 3.23 -12.73
CA VAL A 517 -18.54 3.52 -14.04
C VAL A 517 -17.54 3.16 -15.13
N GLY A 518 -17.88 2.21 -16.00
CA GLY A 518 -17.09 1.84 -17.16
C GLY A 518 -17.83 2.06 -18.49
N GLY A 519 -17.28 1.51 -19.57
CA GLY A 519 -17.91 1.54 -20.90
C GLY A 519 -17.65 2.83 -21.68
N PHE A 520 -16.54 3.52 -21.40
CA PHE A 520 -16.11 4.75 -22.08
C PHE A 520 -15.52 4.48 -23.48
N SER A 521 -16.26 3.72 -24.28
CA SER A 521 -15.83 3.15 -25.56
C SER A 521 -16.41 3.87 -26.79
N LYS A 522 -17.21 4.93 -26.59
CA LYS A 522 -17.84 5.71 -27.66
C LYS A 522 -17.42 7.17 -27.58
N ALA A 523 -17.47 7.87 -28.71
CA ALA A 523 -17.05 9.28 -28.75
C ALA A 523 -17.90 10.19 -27.84
N ASP A 524 -19.16 9.84 -27.62
CA ASP A 524 -20.10 10.55 -26.75
C ASP A 524 -20.06 10.09 -25.27
N SER A 525 -19.22 9.11 -24.93
CA SER A 525 -19.08 8.65 -23.54
C SER A 525 -18.51 9.75 -22.65
N ALA A 526 -19.23 10.09 -21.56
CA ALA A 526 -18.84 11.17 -20.66
C ALA A 526 -19.35 10.99 -19.23
N ALA A 527 -18.58 11.50 -18.26
CA ALA A 527 -19.02 11.75 -16.88
C ALA A 527 -18.91 13.26 -16.58
N THR A 528 -20.04 13.89 -16.22
CA THR A 528 -20.13 15.35 -16.04
C THR A 528 -20.67 15.72 -14.66
N TRP A 529 -20.00 16.62 -13.96
CA TRP A 529 -20.38 17.09 -12.63
C TRP A 529 -20.03 18.57 -12.41
N THR A 530 -20.44 19.12 -11.28
CA THR A 530 -20.18 20.52 -10.91
C THR A 530 -19.17 20.61 -9.78
N VAL A 531 -18.28 21.60 -9.85
CA VAL A 531 -17.30 21.93 -8.82
C VAL A 531 -17.48 23.40 -8.45
N ASN A 532 -17.55 23.71 -7.15
CA ASN A 532 -17.56 25.09 -6.69
C ASN A 532 -16.18 25.48 -6.15
N ALA A 533 -15.49 26.37 -6.86
CA ALA A 533 -14.20 26.91 -6.45
C ALA A 533 -14.42 28.10 -5.50
N PRO A 534 -14.06 28.01 -4.21
CA PRO A 534 -14.26 29.10 -3.25
C PRO A 534 -13.47 30.38 -3.60
N THR A 535 -12.34 30.23 -4.29
CA THR A 535 -11.43 31.31 -4.67
C THR A 535 -10.87 31.04 -6.07
N ALA A 536 -10.44 32.07 -6.79
CA ALA A 536 -9.66 31.84 -8.00
C ALA A 536 -8.28 31.26 -7.64
N GLY A 537 -7.77 30.32 -8.43
CA GLY A 537 -6.46 29.72 -8.21
C GLY A 537 -6.26 28.35 -8.86
N THR A 538 -5.26 27.64 -8.37
CA THR A 538 -4.87 26.31 -8.87
C THR A 538 -5.57 25.22 -8.07
N TYR A 539 -6.21 24.30 -8.77
CA TYR A 539 -6.88 23.13 -8.19
C TYR A 539 -6.31 21.85 -8.78
N ARG A 540 -6.14 20.81 -7.97
CA ARG A 540 -5.83 19.46 -8.46
C ARG A 540 -7.14 18.70 -8.64
N LEU A 541 -7.38 18.17 -9.84
CA LEU A 541 -8.32 17.08 -10.05
C LEU A 541 -7.55 15.77 -9.94
N THR A 542 -7.98 14.89 -9.05
CA THR A 542 -7.54 13.49 -8.96
C THR A 542 -8.69 12.57 -9.31
N VAL A 543 -8.43 11.66 -10.24
CA VAL A 543 -9.37 10.64 -10.71
C VAL A 543 -8.89 9.28 -10.23
N LEU A 544 -9.71 8.61 -9.43
CA LEU A 544 -9.55 7.18 -9.13
C LEU A 544 -10.20 6.38 -10.26
N GLY A 545 -9.44 5.51 -10.91
CA GLY A 545 -9.94 4.71 -12.00
C GLY A 545 -9.06 3.51 -12.36
N GLY A 546 -9.66 2.53 -13.03
CA GLY A 546 -8.99 1.32 -13.49
C GLY A 546 -8.78 1.35 -14.99
N ALA A 547 -7.53 1.36 -15.41
CA ALA A 547 -7.13 0.97 -16.74
C ALA A 547 -7.28 -0.56 -16.89
N ASN A 548 -6.82 -1.17 -17.99
CA ASN A 548 -6.93 -2.62 -18.14
C ASN A 548 -5.69 -3.16 -18.85
N ALA A 549 -4.62 -3.31 -18.09
CA ALA A 549 -3.28 -3.74 -18.53
C ALA A 549 -2.63 -2.83 -19.59
N GLN A 550 -3.25 -1.72 -19.99
CA GLN A 550 -2.74 -0.75 -20.94
C GLN A 550 -3.05 0.66 -20.46
N PRO A 551 -2.17 1.65 -20.71
CA PRO A 551 -2.46 3.04 -20.40
C PRO A 551 -3.58 3.57 -21.29
N GLY A 552 -4.16 4.70 -20.89
CA GLY A 552 -5.30 5.29 -21.61
C GLY A 552 -5.54 6.75 -21.25
N GLN A 553 -6.50 7.38 -21.91
CA GLN A 553 -6.69 8.83 -21.82
C GLN A 553 -8.16 9.26 -21.87
N HIS A 554 -8.49 10.29 -21.09
CA HIS A 554 -9.73 11.06 -21.21
C HIS A 554 -9.43 12.52 -21.53
N ALA A 555 -10.34 13.20 -22.22
CA ALA A 555 -10.33 14.65 -22.36
C ALA A 555 -11.09 15.30 -21.21
N LEU A 556 -10.41 16.16 -20.45
CA LEU A 556 -11.05 17.02 -19.45
C LEU A 556 -11.57 18.29 -20.10
N PHE A 557 -12.87 18.54 -19.93
CA PHE A 557 -13.51 19.80 -20.26
C PHE A 557 -13.89 20.55 -18.98
N VAL A 558 -13.64 21.85 -18.98
CA VAL A 558 -14.10 22.78 -17.93
C VAL A 558 -14.97 23.84 -18.61
N ASP A 559 -16.21 24.00 -18.14
CA ASP A 559 -17.21 24.88 -18.72
C ASP A 559 -17.39 24.65 -20.23
N ASN A 560 -17.46 23.36 -20.60
CA ASN A 560 -17.57 22.88 -21.97
C ASN A 560 -16.42 23.30 -22.91
N THR A 561 -15.30 23.75 -22.37
CA THR A 561 -14.07 24.05 -23.11
C THR A 561 -13.03 22.98 -22.82
N PHE A 562 -12.39 22.44 -23.87
CA PHE A 562 -11.30 21.48 -23.69
C PHE A 562 -10.18 22.14 -22.88
N ASN A 563 -9.82 21.51 -21.77
CA ASN A 563 -8.76 21.98 -20.88
C ASN A 563 -7.46 21.23 -21.19
N GLN A 564 -7.44 19.92 -20.94
CA GLN A 564 -6.27 19.06 -21.13
C GLN A 564 -6.66 17.58 -21.22
N LEU A 565 -5.69 16.71 -21.52
CA LEU A 565 -5.85 15.27 -21.40
C LEU A 565 -5.53 14.82 -19.97
N VAL A 566 -6.31 13.88 -19.45
CA VAL A 566 -5.97 13.10 -18.25
C VAL A 566 -5.44 11.77 -18.73
N LYS A 567 -4.15 11.49 -18.46
CA LYS A 567 -3.49 10.24 -18.85
C LYS A 567 -3.44 9.29 -17.66
N TYR A 568 -3.84 8.04 -17.90
CA TYR A 568 -3.88 6.97 -16.90
C TYR A 568 -2.73 6.00 -17.20
N SER A 569 -1.98 5.64 -16.16
CA SER A 569 -1.04 4.53 -16.26
C SER A 569 -1.79 3.22 -16.40
N ALA A 570 -1.12 2.19 -16.93
CA ALA A 570 -1.64 0.83 -16.89
C ALA A 570 -1.75 0.35 -15.43
N ASP A 571 -2.72 -0.52 -15.20
CA ASP A 571 -2.91 -1.31 -13.98
C ASP A 571 -3.35 -2.74 -14.39
N GLN A 572 -3.55 -3.65 -13.43
CA GLN A 572 -3.82 -5.05 -13.76
C GLN A 572 -5.17 -5.29 -14.45
N SER A 573 -6.20 -4.50 -14.11
CA SER A 573 -7.57 -4.67 -14.60
C SER A 573 -8.44 -3.49 -14.22
N TRP A 574 -9.64 -3.39 -14.81
CA TRP A 574 -10.60 -2.32 -14.53
C TRP A 574 -10.99 -2.15 -13.05
N THR A 575 -10.84 -3.18 -12.22
CA THR A 575 -11.10 -3.12 -10.76
C THR A 575 -9.83 -2.94 -9.92
N TYR A 576 -8.64 -2.98 -10.54
CA TYR A 576 -7.34 -2.78 -9.91
C TYR A 576 -6.92 -1.31 -10.00
N ARG A 577 -7.76 -0.42 -9.47
CA ARG A 577 -7.70 1.01 -9.77
C ARG A 577 -6.42 1.69 -9.29
N GLY A 578 -5.98 2.67 -10.08
CA GLY A 578 -4.96 3.66 -9.73
C GLY A 578 -5.49 5.09 -9.79
N THR A 579 -4.61 6.06 -9.57
CA THR A 579 -4.96 7.49 -9.62
C THR A 579 -4.29 8.22 -10.78
N ALA A 580 -5.02 9.10 -11.47
CA ALA A 580 -4.48 10.09 -12.39
C ALA A 580 -4.79 11.50 -11.88
N SER A 581 -3.85 12.43 -11.96
CA SER A 581 -4.05 13.80 -11.47
C SER A 581 -3.61 14.85 -12.48
N VAL A 582 -4.35 15.96 -12.54
CA VAL A 582 -4.02 17.14 -13.33
C VAL A 582 -4.27 18.42 -12.56
N LEU A 583 -3.49 19.47 -12.83
CA LEU A 583 -3.71 20.81 -12.28
C LEU A 583 -4.61 21.63 -13.22
N VAL A 584 -5.60 22.31 -12.64
CA VAL A 584 -6.61 23.11 -13.34
C VAL A 584 -6.64 24.51 -12.74
N GLN A 585 -6.61 25.54 -13.58
CA GLN A 585 -6.82 26.93 -13.15
C GLN A 585 -8.31 27.24 -13.16
N LEU A 586 -8.87 27.67 -12.03
CA LEU A 586 -10.28 28.03 -11.89
C LEU A 586 -10.44 29.47 -11.42
N SER A 587 -11.50 30.13 -11.87
CA SER A 587 -12.00 31.34 -11.22
C SER A 587 -12.79 30.99 -9.96
N ALA A 588 -13.14 31.98 -9.13
CA ALA A 588 -14.07 31.73 -8.04
C ALA A 588 -15.49 31.47 -8.60
N GLY A 589 -16.20 30.50 -8.04
CA GLY A 589 -17.58 30.16 -8.38
C GLY A 589 -17.75 28.75 -8.92
N SER A 590 -18.93 28.51 -9.51
CA SER A 590 -19.34 27.21 -10.02
C SER A 590 -18.77 26.94 -11.41
N HIS A 591 -18.18 25.76 -11.59
CA HIS A 591 -17.60 25.26 -12.83
C HIS A 591 -18.16 23.89 -13.18
N THR A 592 -18.38 23.61 -14.47
CA THR A 592 -18.78 22.27 -14.94
C THR A 592 -17.56 21.50 -15.41
N PHE A 593 -17.31 20.35 -14.80
CA PHE A 593 -16.27 19.40 -15.18
C PHE A 593 -16.88 18.27 -15.99
N SER A 594 -16.18 17.83 -17.04
CA SER A 594 -16.61 16.69 -17.86
C SER A 594 -15.39 15.91 -18.34
N LEU A 595 -15.28 14.63 -17.93
CA LEU A 595 -14.32 13.69 -18.52
C LEU A 595 -14.98 12.97 -19.67
N ARG A 596 -14.36 13.02 -20.85
CA ARG A 596 -14.92 12.50 -22.10
C ARG A 596 -13.97 11.54 -22.77
N ALA A 597 -14.52 10.51 -23.40
CA ALA A 597 -13.78 9.58 -24.24
C ALA A 597 -13.35 10.17 -25.59
N SER A 598 -13.84 11.37 -25.96
CA SER A 598 -13.43 12.09 -27.16
C SER A 598 -13.11 13.56 -26.87
N LYS A 599 -12.10 14.09 -27.57
CA LYS A 599 -11.79 15.53 -27.60
C LYS A 599 -12.66 16.30 -28.59
N ASP A 600 -13.05 15.69 -29.70
CA ASP A 600 -13.75 16.35 -30.82
C ASP A 600 -15.20 15.88 -31.00
N GLY A 601 -15.65 14.91 -30.20
CA GLY A 601 -16.98 14.30 -30.29
C GLY A 601 -17.12 13.27 -31.40
N THR A 602 -16.04 12.89 -32.08
CA THR A 602 -16.06 11.95 -33.21
C THR A 602 -15.02 10.84 -33.09
N THR A 603 -13.85 11.15 -32.53
CA THR A 603 -12.71 10.24 -32.41
C THR A 603 -12.57 9.80 -30.96
N VAL A 604 -12.68 8.49 -30.70
CA VAL A 604 -12.41 7.92 -29.37
C VAL A 604 -10.92 8.01 -29.08
N LEU A 605 -10.57 8.50 -27.89
CA LEU A 605 -9.20 8.60 -27.43
C LEU A 605 -8.62 7.20 -27.19
N PRO A 606 -7.30 7.04 -27.40
CA PRO A 606 -6.61 5.79 -27.10
C PRO A 606 -6.84 5.33 -25.64
N GLY A 607 -7.25 4.08 -25.47
CA GLY A 607 -7.49 3.48 -24.15
C GLY A 607 -8.56 4.20 -23.32
N ALA A 608 -9.52 4.89 -23.95
CA ALA A 608 -10.55 5.64 -23.22
C ALA A 608 -11.50 4.78 -22.37
N ASP A 609 -11.55 3.46 -22.58
CA ASP A 609 -12.37 2.56 -21.75
C ASP A 609 -11.73 2.31 -20.38
N ILE A 610 -11.67 3.38 -19.60
CA ILE A 610 -11.21 3.43 -18.21
C ILE A 610 -12.44 3.36 -17.31
N THR A 611 -12.38 2.51 -16.30
CA THR A 611 -13.41 2.49 -15.25
C THR A 611 -13.15 3.66 -14.29
N LEU A 612 -14.13 4.52 -14.07
CA LEU A 612 -14.07 5.67 -13.16
C LEU A 612 -14.77 5.33 -11.84
N ASP A 613 -14.14 5.66 -10.71
CA ASP A 613 -14.66 5.36 -9.38
C ASP A 613 -14.98 6.66 -8.62
N ARG A 614 -13.99 7.53 -8.42
CA ARG A 614 -14.15 8.77 -7.64
C ARG A 614 -13.37 9.94 -8.21
N PHE A 615 -13.95 11.14 -8.14
CA PHE A 615 -13.30 12.41 -8.46
C PHE A 615 -13.06 13.23 -7.19
N THR A 616 -11.83 13.70 -7.00
CA THR A 616 -11.47 14.62 -5.90
C THR A 616 -10.92 15.91 -6.48
N VAL A 617 -11.40 17.06 -6.00
CA VAL A 617 -10.85 18.37 -6.35
C VAL A 617 -10.32 19.07 -5.10
N GLN A 618 -9.04 19.39 -5.10
CA GLN A 618 -8.35 20.05 -3.99
C GLN A 618 -7.81 21.43 -4.41
N ASN A 619 -7.96 22.44 -3.56
CA ASN A 619 -7.32 23.74 -3.72
C ASN A 619 -5.85 23.64 -3.34
N VAL A 620 -4.97 23.82 -4.33
CA VAL A 620 -3.51 23.74 -4.20
C VAL A 620 -2.85 25.04 -4.64
N THR A 621 -3.57 26.16 -4.53
CA THR A 621 -3.08 27.49 -4.94
C THR A 621 -1.77 27.86 -4.25
N ASN A 622 -1.61 27.47 -2.99
CA ASN A 622 -0.40 27.71 -2.20
C ASN A 622 0.60 26.54 -2.28
N GLY A 623 0.39 25.58 -3.18
CA GLY A 623 1.13 24.34 -3.29
C GLY A 623 0.58 23.21 -2.43
N ASP A 624 1.04 22.01 -2.73
CA ASP A 624 0.74 20.78 -1.96
C ASP A 624 1.45 20.87 -0.64
N THR A 625 0.70 20.94 0.46
CA THR A 625 1.27 21.13 1.79
C THR A 625 0.82 20.04 2.74
N ASP A 626 1.77 19.24 3.23
CA ASP A 626 1.52 18.22 4.25
C ASP A 626 2.31 18.57 5.52
N THR A 627 1.71 18.34 6.69
CA THR A 627 2.36 18.58 8.00
C THR A 627 2.27 17.36 8.89
N TYR A 628 3.45 16.91 9.31
CA TYR A 628 3.69 15.75 10.15
C TYR A 628 4.09 16.23 11.56
N PRO A 629 3.16 16.27 12.53
CA PRO A 629 3.48 16.69 13.89
C PRO A 629 4.38 15.67 14.59
N ALA A 630 5.19 16.12 15.56
CA ALA A 630 6.14 15.25 16.26
C ALA A 630 5.49 14.06 17.00
N VAL A 631 4.21 14.16 17.36
CA VAL A 631 3.44 13.05 17.98
C VAL A 631 3.22 11.86 17.03
N ASP A 632 3.31 12.10 15.72
CA ASP A 632 3.17 11.09 14.66
C ASP A 632 4.52 10.44 14.30
N ALA A 633 5.62 10.88 14.93
CA ALA A 633 6.97 10.40 14.66
C ALA A 633 7.32 9.17 15.50
N ARG A 634 8.15 8.28 14.94
CA ARG A 634 8.80 7.20 15.72
C ARG A 634 10.00 7.76 16.44
N LEU A 635 10.02 7.61 17.76
CA LEU A 635 11.07 8.12 18.63
C LEU A 635 12.08 7.01 18.97
N ALA A 636 13.37 7.32 18.89
CA ALA A 636 14.45 6.39 19.19
C ALA A 636 15.61 7.09 19.93
N GLY A 637 16.57 6.30 20.43
CA GLY A 637 17.81 6.83 21.02
C GLY A 637 17.61 7.66 22.29
N GLY A 638 16.52 7.42 23.04
CA GLY A 638 16.16 8.19 24.24
C GLY A 638 15.35 9.45 23.96
N ALA A 639 14.88 9.67 22.72
CA ALA A 639 13.92 10.72 22.41
C ALA A 639 12.63 10.53 23.23
N THR A 640 12.06 11.64 23.71
CA THR A 640 10.83 11.63 24.51
C THR A 640 9.89 12.76 24.11
N MET A 641 8.59 12.54 24.25
CA MET A 641 7.59 13.59 24.06
C MET A 641 7.61 14.57 25.24
N THR A 642 7.45 15.85 24.94
CA THR A 642 7.39 16.92 25.94
C THR A 642 6.00 17.56 25.97
N TYR A 643 5.44 17.63 27.17
CA TYR A 643 4.18 18.33 27.43
C TYR A 643 4.40 19.26 28.62
N GLY A 644 4.21 20.56 28.39
CA GLY A 644 4.44 21.64 29.34
C GLY A 644 3.26 22.61 29.40
N SER A 645 3.50 23.89 29.64
CA SER A 645 2.43 24.89 29.56
C SER A 645 1.85 24.95 28.15
N GLY A 646 0.52 25.04 28.04
CA GLY A 646 -0.21 25.08 26.75
C GLY A 646 0.26 26.14 25.76
N THR A 647 0.92 27.20 26.23
CA THR A 647 1.45 28.33 25.45
C THR A 647 2.92 28.17 25.02
N SER A 648 3.63 27.15 25.49
CA SER A 648 5.04 26.94 25.10
C SER A 648 5.12 26.40 23.68
N ALA A 649 5.95 27.01 22.83
CA ALA A 649 6.19 26.56 21.47
C ALA A 649 6.74 25.11 21.39
N ALA A 650 7.35 24.61 22.46
CA ALA A 650 7.88 23.23 22.55
C ALA A 650 6.80 22.20 22.94
N ASN A 651 5.63 22.66 23.39
CA ASN A 651 4.59 21.80 23.95
C ASN A 651 3.95 20.91 22.87
N GLY A 652 4.06 19.58 23.03
CA GLY A 652 3.70 18.59 22.02
C GLY A 652 4.84 18.23 21.07
N GLY A 653 6.09 18.58 21.41
CA GLY A 653 7.28 18.27 20.60
C GLY A 653 8.12 17.11 21.15
N ALA A 654 8.95 16.52 20.29
CA ALA A 654 9.92 15.49 20.62
C ALA A 654 11.25 16.12 21.07
N SER A 655 11.69 15.84 22.29
CA SER A 655 12.98 16.27 22.82
C SER A 655 14.09 15.36 22.32
N LEU A 656 15.07 15.94 21.63
CA LEU A 656 16.18 15.25 20.99
C LEU A 656 17.51 15.79 21.55
N SER A 657 18.39 14.90 22.00
CA SER A 657 19.77 15.20 22.43
C SER A 657 20.66 13.99 22.20
N GLY A 658 21.96 14.20 21.91
CA GLY A 658 22.89 13.08 21.69
C GLY A 658 22.47 12.23 20.48
N THR A 659 22.17 10.95 20.71
CA THR A 659 21.73 9.99 19.67
C THR A 659 20.21 9.93 19.48
N ALA A 660 19.44 10.71 20.25
CA ALA A 660 17.99 10.72 20.16
C ALA A 660 17.50 11.25 18.80
N SER A 661 16.50 10.58 18.22
CA SER A 661 15.94 10.93 16.91
C SER A 661 14.43 10.79 16.85
N ALA A 662 13.81 11.55 15.94
CA ALA A 662 12.43 11.43 15.52
C ALA A 662 12.37 11.09 14.02
N THR A 663 11.72 9.98 13.67
CA THR A 663 11.56 9.51 12.28
C THR A 663 10.15 9.80 11.78
N PHE A 664 10.06 10.41 10.59
CA PHE A 664 8.81 10.76 9.90
C PHE A 664 8.77 10.07 8.54
N PHE A 665 7.60 9.54 8.16
CA PHE A 665 7.34 9.02 6.82
C PHE A 665 6.52 10.04 6.05
N VAL A 666 7.15 10.70 5.09
CA VAL A 666 6.55 11.79 4.32
C VAL A 666 6.17 11.32 2.93
N SER A 667 5.07 11.83 2.39
CA SER A 667 4.55 11.49 1.06
C SER A 667 4.73 12.62 0.07
N ALA A 668 5.06 12.30 -1.18
CA ALA A 668 5.03 13.22 -2.31
C ALA A 668 4.19 12.64 -3.46
N LEU A 669 3.31 13.45 -4.06
CA LEU A 669 2.48 13.04 -5.20
C LEU A 669 3.25 12.86 -6.50
N GLU A 670 4.39 13.53 -6.62
CA GLU A 670 5.22 13.62 -7.82
C GLU A 670 6.68 13.64 -7.38
N SER A 671 7.57 13.05 -8.17
CA SER A 671 9.00 13.24 -7.99
C SER A 671 9.37 14.70 -8.26
N GLY A 672 10.31 15.26 -7.50
CA GLY A 672 10.82 16.60 -7.75
C GLY A 672 11.18 17.36 -6.47
N TYR A 673 11.56 18.63 -6.63
CA TYR A 673 11.89 19.50 -5.52
C TYR A 673 10.67 19.80 -4.64
N GLN A 674 10.93 19.83 -3.34
CA GLN A 674 9.99 20.09 -2.26
C GLN A 674 10.71 20.98 -1.24
N ASP A 675 10.03 21.99 -0.70
CA ASP A 675 10.56 22.69 0.47
C ASP A 675 10.18 21.89 1.72
N VAL A 676 11.19 21.46 2.48
CA VAL A 676 11.05 20.72 3.75
C VAL A 676 11.39 21.66 4.89
N SER A 677 10.42 21.93 5.75
CA SER A 677 10.55 22.80 6.92
C SER A 677 10.49 21.99 8.21
N ILE A 678 11.46 22.16 9.09
CA ILE A 678 11.51 21.55 10.42
C ILE A 678 11.32 22.65 11.46
N ASP A 679 10.24 22.54 12.24
CA ASP A 679 9.93 23.49 13.31
C ASP A 679 10.50 22.97 14.64
N SER A 680 11.36 23.76 15.28
CA SER A 680 12.05 23.37 16.51
C SER A 680 12.11 24.48 17.56
N VAL A 681 12.43 24.09 18.80
CA VAL A 681 12.70 24.98 19.92
C VAL A 681 14.03 24.59 20.57
N THR A 682 14.87 25.57 20.86
CA THR A 682 16.18 25.35 21.51
C THR A 682 16.29 26.17 22.80
N THR A 683 17.08 25.67 23.75
CA THR A 683 17.39 26.36 25.02
C THR A 683 18.76 27.05 25.00
N GLY A 684 19.51 26.90 23.91
CA GLY A 684 20.84 27.45 23.68
C GLY A 684 21.26 27.23 22.22
N ALA A 685 22.55 27.40 21.93
CA ALA A 685 23.09 27.09 20.61
C ALA A 685 22.90 25.60 20.30
N SER A 686 22.41 25.28 19.11
CA SER A 686 22.12 23.91 18.71
C SER A 686 22.14 23.71 17.20
N ALA A 687 22.19 22.46 16.75
CA ALA A 687 22.18 22.07 15.36
C ALA A 687 21.24 20.87 15.16
N LEU A 688 20.35 20.97 14.17
CA LEU A 688 19.54 19.85 13.72
C LEU A 688 20.33 19.01 12.72
N THR A 689 20.12 17.70 12.76
CA THR A 689 20.54 16.78 11.70
C THR A 689 19.29 16.26 10.99
N LEU A 690 19.38 16.06 9.67
CA LEU A 690 18.36 15.39 8.87
C LEU A 690 19.04 14.33 8.03
N ALA A 691 18.50 13.11 8.06
CA ALA A 691 18.81 12.08 7.09
C ALA A 691 17.54 11.75 6.28
N VAL A 692 17.69 11.64 4.95
CA VAL A 692 16.61 11.31 4.01
C VAL A 692 16.97 10.01 3.30
N GLY A 693 16.24 8.94 3.59
CA GLY A 693 16.57 7.59 3.09
C GLY A 693 18.01 7.20 3.42
N GLY A 694 18.46 7.48 4.65
CA GLY A 694 19.81 7.21 5.13
C GLY A 694 20.89 8.22 4.72
N ARG A 695 20.63 9.14 3.79
CA ARG A 695 21.61 10.15 3.33
C ARG A 695 21.51 11.45 4.11
N SER A 696 22.64 11.97 4.58
CA SER A 696 22.68 13.19 5.39
C SER A 696 22.39 14.45 4.57
N VAL A 697 21.56 15.33 5.13
CA VAL A 697 21.21 16.65 4.57
C VAL A 697 21.70 17.75 5.52
N PRO A 698 22.51 18.70 5.05
CA PRO A 698 23.00 19.79 5.88
C PRO A 698 21.89 20.83 6.15
N LEU A 699 21.65 21.15 7.43
CA LEU A 699 20.63 22.11 7.86
C LEU A 699 21.18 23.42 8.48
N GLY A 700 22.45 23.43 8.91
CA GLY A 700 23.05 24.54 9.64
C GLY A 700 22.82 24.47 11.16
N SER A 701 23.07 25.59 11.86
CA SER A 701 22.94 25.69 13.32
C SER A 701 22.29 27.01 13.73
N VAL A 702 21.75 27.05 14.95
CA VAL A 702 21.22 28.27 15.59
C VAL A 702 22.12 28.66 16.77
N SER A 703 22.27 29.96 17.00
CA SER A 703 23.25 30.51 17.94
C SER A 703 22.75 30.64 19.39
N GLY A 704 21.47 30.45 19.65
CA GLY A 704 20.88 30.66 20.96
C GLY A 704 19.50 30.04 21.12
N ALA A 705 18.89 30.28 22.27
CA ALA A 705 17.54 29.84 22.57
C ALA A 705 16.51 30.54 21.67
N GLY A 706 15.45 29.82 21.31
CA GLY A 706 14.37 30.38 20.48
C GLY A 706 13.46 29.32 19.88
N SER A 707 12.41 29.76 19.19
CA SER A 707 11.63 28.91 18.27
C SER A 707 12.10 29.20 16.86
N TRP A 708 12.36 28.14 16.09
CA TRP A 708 12.99 28.24 14.79
C TRP A 708 12.22 27.42 13.76
N ARG A 709 12.24 27.90 12.51
CA ARG A 709 11.90 27.13 11.32
C ARG A 709 13.13 27.03 10.45
N THR A 710 13.59 25.81 10.21
CA THR A 710 14.68 25.51 9.28
C THR A 710 14.11 24.88 8.01
N THR A 711 14.31 25.52 6.86
CA THR A 711 13.77 25.09 5.57
C THR A 711 14.90 24.74 4.60
N VAL A 712 14.80 23.59 3.96
CA VAL A 712 15.72 23.09 2.92
C VAL A 712 14.94 22.61 1.70
N ARG A 713 15.43 22.85 0.48
CA ARG A 713 14.81 22.34 -0.75
C ARG A 713 15.42 21.01 -1.16
N LEU A 714 14.60 19.97 -1.19
CA LEU A 714 15.02 18.59 -1.43
C LEU A 714 14.31 17.97 -2.62
N TRP A 715 15.05 17.23 -3.44
CA TRP A 715 14.44 16.36 -4.44
C TRP A 715 13.91 15.09 -3.77
N LEU A 716 12.59 14.91 -3.74
CA LEU A 716 11.94 13.73 -3.19
C LEU A 716 11.39 12.84 -4.32
N PRO A 717 11.44 11.50 -4.17
CA PRO A 717 10.74 10.59 -5.07
C PRO A 717 9.22 10.70 -4.93
N GLN A 718 8.45 10.36 -5.97
CA GLN A 718 7.03 10.05 -5.83
C GLN A 718 6.83 8.96 -4.77
N GLY A 719 5.85 9.14 -3.90
CA GLY A 719 5.53 8.22 -2.81
C GLY A 719 6.22 8.56 -1.49
N ILE A 720 6.66 7.55 -0.74
CA ILE A 720 7.12 7.67 0.64
C ILE A 720 8.63 7.96 0.72
N SER A 721 9.02 8.83 1.65
CA SER A 721 10.40 9.06 2.05
C SER A 721 10.52 8.99 3.58
N GLU A 722 11.56 8.31 4.07
CA GLU A 722 11.91 8.32 5.51
C GLU A 722 12.80 9.53 5.84
N PHE A 723 12.35 10.38 6.76
CA PHE A 723 13.10 11.49 7.32
C PHE A 723 13.45 11.21 8.78
N ARG A 724 14.74 11.12 9.09
CA ARG A 724 15.22 11.00 10.47
C ARG A 724 15.82 12.32 10.93
N VAL A 725 15.18 12.95 11.91
CA VAL A 725 15.62 14.21 12.51
C VAL A 725 16.32 13.94 13.84
N GLY A 726 17.50 14.53 14.05
CA GLY A 726 18.26 14.46 15.30
C GLY A 726 18.71 15.84 15.77
N SER A 727 19.26 15.91 16.97
CA SER A 727 19.84 17.15 17.51
C SER A 727 20.94 16.86 18.53
N PRO A 728 22.22 16.70 18.12
CA PRO A 728 23.30 16.33 19.04
C PRO A 728 23.41 17.25 20.26
N ASN A 729 23.17 18.56 20.07
CA ASN A 729 23.29 19.59 21.11
C ASN A 729 21.98 19.94 21.83
N GLY A 730 20.89 19.20 21.59
CA GLY A 730 19.60 19.45 22.25
C GLY A 730 18.65 20.35 21.46
N ALA A 731 17.48 19.84 21.09
CA ALA A 731 16.36 20.62 20.55
C ALA A 731 15.04 19.88 20.78
N THR A 732 13.93 20.61 20.83
CA THR A 732 12.59 20.04 20.76
C THR A 732 12.02 20.25 19.37
N VAL A 733 11.83 19.17 18.60
CA VAL A 733 11.22 19.21 17.26
C VAL A 733 9.71 19.08 17.40
N THR A 734 8.96 19.97 16.75
CA THR A 734 7.48 20.01 16.84
C THR A 734 6.78 19.44 15.61
N GLY A 735 7.47 19.37 14.47
CA GLY A 735 6.97 18.72 13.28
C GLY A 735 7.79 19.03 12.03
N VAL A 736 7.41 18.39 10.94
CA VAL A 736 7.94 18.57 9.59
C VAL A 736 6.80 18.99 8.66
N THR A 737 7.04 19.97 7.80
CA THR A 737 6.11 20.38 6.73
C THR A 737 6.80 20.28 5.38
N THR A 738 6.12 19.67 4.40
CA THR A 738 6.56 19.64 2.99
C THR A 738 5.68 20.59 2.17
N VAL A 739 6.27 21.29 1.18
CA VAL A 739 5.54 22.16 0.25
C VAL A 739 6.01 21.96 -1.19
N ARG A 740 5.08 21.58 -2.10
CA ARG A 740 5.28 21.59 -3.56
C ARG A 740 4.40 22.64 -4.21
N GLY A 741 4.94 23.84 -4.42
CA GLY A 741 4.29 24.93 -5.14
C GLY A 741 4.90 25.18 -6.53
N ALA A 742 4.58 26.35 -7.10
CA ALA A 742 5.15 26.77 -8.39
C ALA A 742 6.67 26.99 -8.32
N THR A 743 7.17 27.55 -7.22
CA THR A 743 8.61 27.83 -7.03
C THR A 743 9.45 26.55 -6.98
N GLN A 744 8.95 25.49 -6.32
CA GLN A 744 9.66 24.21 -6.23
C GLN A 744 9.61 23.49 -7.59
N ARG A 745 8.46 23.47 -8.27
CA ARG A 745 8.36 22.91 -9.64
C ARG A 745 9.27 23.62 -10.64
N ALA A 746 9.43 24.94 -10.52
CA ALA A 746 10.37 25.69 -11.36
C ALA A 746 11.84 25.29 -11.13
N ALA A 747 12.17 24.77 -9.94
CA ALA A 747 13.52 24.28 -9.66
C ALA A 747 13.82 22.93 -10.34
N ASP A 748 12.79 22.15 -10.72
CA ASP A 748 12.98 20.83 -11.35
C ASP A 748 13.71 20.91 -12.70
N THR A 749 13.71 22.09 -13.33
CA THR A 749 14.37 22.36 -14.62
C THR A 749 15.45 23.44 -14.52
N ALA A 750 15.80 23.89 -13.30
CA ALA A 750 16.88 24.84 -13.11
C ALA A 750 18.23 24.17 -13.41
N ALA A 751 18.91 24.62 -14.47
CA ALA A 751 20.16 23.99 -14.95
C ALA A 751 21.31 23.94 -13.91
N ALA A 752 21.22 24.74 -12.85
CA ALA A 752 22.18 24.70 -11.73
C ALA A 752 21.92 23.53 -10.77
N ASP A 753 20.71 22.98 -10.76
CA ASP A 753 20.24 22.01 -9.76
C ASP A 753 19.87 20.66 -10.40
N ALA A 754 19.33 20.68 -11.62
CA ALA A 754 18.87 19.47 -12.32
C ALA A 754 19.11 19.52 -13.83
N VAL A 755 19.18 18.33 -14.43
CA VAL A 755 19.10 18.11 -15.87
C VAL A 755 18.09 17.02 -16.15
N ARG A 756 17.14 17.32 -17.03
CA ARG A 756 16.12 16.40 -17.51
C ARG A 756 16.28 16.22 -19.00
N VAL A 757 16.30 14.98 -19.45
CA VAL A 757 16.41 14.62 -20.87
C VAL A 757 15.44 13.49 -21.20
N GLU A 758 14.88 13.53 -22.40
CA GLU A 758 14.20 12.39 -23.00
C GLU A 758 15.22 11.26 -23.26
N GLY A 759 14.79 10.01 -23.12
CA GLY A 759 15.64 8.83 -23.21
C GLY A 759 16.31 8.70 -24.58
N GLU A 760 15.61 9.08 -25.65
CA GLU A 760 16.13 9.13 -27.02
C GLU A 760 17.19 10.20 -27.26
N SER A 761 17.31 11.18 -26.36
CA SER A 761 18.35 12.21 -26.43
C SER A 761 19.68 11.75 -25.80
N LEU A 762 19.70 10.59 -25.16
CA LEU A 762 20.93 9.99 -24.62
C LEU A 762 21.84 9.50 -25.75
N THR A 763 23.15 9.46 -25.50
CA THR A 763 24.09 8.86 -26.45
C THR A 763 24.01 7.34 -26.36
N LEU A 764 23.47 6.70 -27.39
CA LEU A 764 23.23 5.25 -27.43
C LEU A 764 24.43 4.49 -28.00
N ALA A 765 24.66 3.27 -27.51
CA ALA A 765 25.67 2.34 -27.99
C ALA A 765 25.15 0.90 -28.08
N GLY A 766 25.78 0.10 -28.93
CA GLY A 766 25.41 -1.31 -29.12
C GLY A 766 24.03 -1.46 -29.76
N ALA A 767 23.17 -2.28 -29.15
CA ALA A 767 21.82 -2.56 -29.63
C ALA A 767 20.72 -1.62 -29.07
N ALA A 768 21.07 -0.75 -28.11
CA ALA A 768 20.12 0.19 -27.52
C ALA A 768 19.59 1.17 -28.60
N LYS A 769 18.28 1.44 -28.61
CA LYS A 769 17.66 2.29 -29.65
C LYS A 769 16.40 3.00 -29.15
N ALA A 770 16.16 4.17 -29.74
CA ALA A 770 14.91 4.90 -29.59
C ALA A 770 13.78 4.25 -30.41
N VAL A 771 12.60 4.13 -29.82
CA VAL A 771 11.40 3.53 -30.41
C VAL A 771 10.22 4.47 -30.17
N SER A 772 9.68 5.06 -31.24
CA SER A 772 8.47 5.88 -31.12
C SER A 772 7.24 5.00 -30.90
N LEU A 773 6.48 5.31 -29.86
CA LEU A 773 5.25 4.62 -29.53
C LEU A 773 4.10 5.13 -30.41
N PRO A 774 3.27 4.26 -31.01
CA PRO A 774 2.08 4.68 -31.73
C PRO A 774 1.13 5.46 -30.80
N ALA A 775 0.55 6.57 -31.28
CA ALA A 775 -0.42 7.34 -30.47
C ALA A 775 -1.60 6.47 -29.97
N SER A 776 -1.96 5.40 -30.70
CA SER A 776 -2.98 4.44 -30.32
C SER A 776 -2.70 3.64 -29.05
N THR A 777 -1.47 3.67 -28.51
CA THR A 777 -1.15 3.04 -27.22
C THR A 777 -1.72 3.80 -26.04
N GLY A 778 -2.02 5.10 -26.21
CA GLY A 778 -2.51 5.95 -25.10
C GLY A 778 -1.48 6.21 -24.02
N SER A 779 -0.19 6.03 -24.32
CA SER A 779 0.91 6.15 -23.36
C SER A 779 0.81 7.38 -22.46
N ASN A 780 1.14 7.18 -21.18
CA ASN A 780 1.28 8.23 -20.18
C ASN A 780 2.69 8.86 -20.16
N GLY A 781 3.60 8.44 -21.04
CA GLY A 781 4.94 9.01 -21.18
C GLY A 781 4.93 10.47 -21.62
N ASP A 782 6.09 11.10 -21.49
CA ASP A 782 6.32 12.46 -21.96
C ASP A 782 6.36 12.48 -23.49
N ALA A 783 5.73 13.50 -24.06
CA ALA A 783 5.58 13.59 -25.50
C ALA A 783 6.38 14.77 -26.02
N ASP A 784 7.01 14.59 -27.17
CA ASP A 784 7.70 15.68 -27.86
C ASP A 784 6.71 16.79 -28.31
N ALA A 785 7.24 17.84 -28.94
CA ALA A 785 6.42 18.94 -29.44
C ALA A 785 5.37 18.53 -30.50
N ASN A 786 5.48 17.33 -31.07
CA ASN A 786 4.52 16.76 -32.03
C ASN A 786 3.52 15.80 -31.37
N GLY A 787 3.62 15.58 -30.04
CA GLY A 787 2.77 14.67 -29.30
C GLY A 787 3.19 13.19 -29.40
N VAL A 788 4.43 12.91 -29.83
CA VAL A 788 4.97 11.55 -29.94
C VAL A 788 5.77 11.21 -28.67
N VAL A 789 5.44 10.07 -28.07
CA VAL A 789 6.22 9.47 -26.97
C VAL A 789 7.26 8.55 -27.59
N THR A 790 8.53 8.68 -27.19
CA THR A 790 9.61 7.83 -27.69
C THR A 790 10.35 7.22 -26.51
N GLU A 791 10.42 5.89 -26.48
CA GLU A 791 11.14 5.17 -25.43
C GLU A 791 12.53 4.77 -25.90
N LEU A 792 13.46 4.65 -24.96
CA LEU A 792 14.71 3.94 -25.13
C LEU A 792 14.50 2.47 -24.75
N GLY A 793 14.56 1.60 -25.75
CA GLY A 793 14.47 0.15 -25.58
C GLY A 793 15.75 -0.60 -25.91
N TYR A 794 15.75 -1.91 -25.69
CA TYR A 794 16.90 -2.82 -25.93
C TYR A 794 18.17 -2.42 -25.16
N LEU A 795 18.00 -1.69 -24.06
CA LEU A 795 19.07 -1.32 -23.15
C LEU A 795 19.50 -2.54 -22.32
N GLY A 796 20.81 -2.77 -22.18
CA GLY A 796 21.35 -3.94 -21.49
C GLY A 796 21.36 -5.23 -22.32
N ASN A 797 21.35 -6.38 -21.65
CA ASN A 797 21.57 -7.72 -22.23
C ASN A 797 22.87 -7.79 -23.07
N GLY A 798 23.92 -7.18 -22.53
CA GLY A 798 25.24 -7.08 -23.15
C GLY A 798 25.96 -5.82 -22.71
N ALA A 799 27.24 -5.92 -22.34
CA ALA A 799 28.01 -4.80 -21.78
C ALA A 799 28.17 -3.59 -22.71
N ALA A 800 27.98 -3.77 -24.03
CA ALA A 800 28.06 -2.68 -25.01
C ALA A 800 26.72 -1.95 -25.24
N ASN A 801 25.60 -2.52 -24.79
CA ASN A 801 24.25 -2.00 -25.03
C ASN A 801 23.89 -1.01 -23.92
N THR A 802 24.29 0.25 -24.11
CA THR A 802 24.24 1.28 -23.07
C THR A 802 23.68 2.59 -23.60
N ALA A 803 23.26 3.45 -22.67
CA ALA A 803 22.94 4.84 -22.94
C ALA A 803 23.77 5.74 -22.02
N THR A 804 24.27 6.86 -22.54
CA THR A 804 25.13 7.77 -21.79
C THR A 804 24.47 9.12 -21.61
N LEU A 805 24.30 9.52 -20.35
CA LEU A 805 23.89 10.86 -19.94
C LEU A 805 25.15 11.72 -19.76
N THR A 806 25.33 12.71 -20.64
CA THR A 806 26.38 13.73 -20.46
C THR A 806 25.98 14.66 -19.33
N ARG A 807 26.81 14.73 -18.29
CA ARG A 807 26.53 15.58 -17.13
C ARG A 807 26.88 17.04 -17.44
N PRO A 808 25.97 18.00 -17.23
CA PRO A 808 26.28 19.42 -17.37
C PRO A 808 27.41 19.86 -16.43
N SER A 809 28.20 20.85 -16.83
CA SER A 809 29.33 21.37 -16.04
C SER A 809 28.92 21.98 -14.70
N ALA A 810 27.66 22.41 -14.55
CA ALA A 810 27.11 22.91 -13.30
C ALA A 810 26.82 21.81 -12.25
N LEU A 811 26.77 20.54 -12.69
CA LEU A 811 26.53 19.38 -11.84
C LEU A 811 27.86 18.66 -11.59
N GLY A 812 28.56 19.04 -10.52
CA GLY A 812 29.83 18.44 -10.09
C GLY A 812 29.66 17.22 -9.19
N ALA A 813 30.68 16.89 -8.40
CA ALA A 813 30.59 15.88 -7.35
C ALA A 813 29.55 16.28 -6.27
N GLY A 814 28.88 15.30 -5.66
CA GLY A 814 27.88 15.51 -4.62
C GLY A 814 26.80 14.44 -4.58
N ALA A 815 25.80 14.65 -3.73
CA ALA A 815 24.63 13.79 -3.61
C ALA A 815 23.54 14.19 -4.62
N TYR A 816 23.06 13.21 -5.37
CA TYR A 816 22.05 13.35 -6.42
C TYR A 816 20.94 12.31 -6.27
N VAL A 817 19.85 12.55 -6.98
CA VAL A 817 18.81 11.56 -7.27
C VAL A 817 18.69 11.48 -8.79
N LEU A 818 18.78 10.27 -9.32
CA LEU A 818 18.43 9.98 -10.70
C LEU A 818 17.00 9.43 -10.72
N THR A 819 16.05 10.24 -11.17
CA THR A 819 14.68 9.79 -11.41
C THR A 819 14.56 9.33 -12.86
N VAL A 820 14.17 8.07 -13.04
CA VAL A 820 14.00 7.42 -14.34
C VAL A 820 12.52 7.11 -14.50
N SER A 821 11.88 7.70 -15.52
CA SER A 821 10.53 7.32 -15.93
C SER A 821 10.64 6.12 -16.84
N ALA A 822 10.14 4.98 -16.39
CA ALA A 822 10.45 3.69 -16.99
C ALA A 822 9.24 2.76 -17.04
N ALA A 823 9.22 1.92 -18.08
CA ALA A 823 8.25 0.87 -18.26
C ALA A 823 8.91 -0.51 -18.08
N ASN A 824 8.19 -1.40 -17.41
CA ASN A 824 8.53 -2.80 -17.30
C ASN A 824 7.25 -3.64 -17.33
N ALA A 825 7.11 -4.51 -18.32
CA ALA A 825 6.00 -5.47 -18.37
C ALA A 825 6.49 -6.91 -18.50
N GLU A 826 7.72 -7.20 -18.06
CA GLU A 826 8.29 -8.54 -18.15
C GLU A 826 7.58 -9.52 -17.21
N GLN A 827 7.21 -10.67 -17.77
CA GLN A 827 6.65 -11.80 -17.06
C GLN A 827 7.29 -13.10 -17.59
N THR A 828 7.45 -14.09 -16.73
CA THR A 828 7.75 -15.46 -17.19
C THR A 828 6.46 -16.14 -17.65
N SER A 829 6.58 -17.36 -18.20
CA SER A 829 5.41 -18.15 -18.59
C SER A 829 4.46 -18.34 -17.40
N ASN A 830 3.14 -18.29 -17.66
CA ASN A 830 2.15 -18.54 -16.62
C ASN A 830 2.25 -19.99 -16.13
N LEU A 831 2.67 -20.16 -14.87
CA LEU A 831 2.78 -21.47 -14.20
C LEU A 831 1.57 -21.74 -13.28
N ASN A 832 0.93 -20.69 -12.77
CA ASN A 832 -0.22 -20.75 -11.87
C ASN A 832 -1.16 -19.54 -12.14
N TYR A 833 -2.14 -19.31 -11.25
CA TYR A 833 -3.16 -18.27 -11.43
C TYR A 833 -2.63 -16.84 -11.22
N ASN A 834 -1.52 -16.67 -10.50
CA ASN A 834 -0.92 -15.36 -10.24
C ASN A 834 -0.04 -14.92 -11.44
N PRO A 835 -0.01 -13.62 -11.77
CA PRO A 835 0.97 -13.06 -12.69
C PRO A 835 2.43 -13.34 -12.28
N GLN A 836 3.22 -13.94 -13.17
CA GLN A 836 4.63 -14.24 -12.91
C GLN A 836 5.55 -13.07 -13.27
N VAL A 837 5.48 -12.00 -12.48
CA VAL A 837 6.22 -10.76 -12.77
C VAL A 837 7.71 -10.84 -12.49
N VAL A 838 8.48 -10.16 -13.34
CA VAL A 838 9.94 -10.05 -13.24
C VAL A 838 10.31 -8.59 -13.01
N ASN A 839 11.17 -8.34 -12.02
CA ASN A 839 11.78 -7.03 -11.83
C ASN A 839 12.96 -6.86 -12.79
N ARG A 840 13.06 -5.70 -13.43
CA ARG A 840 14.23 -5.32 -14.22
C ARG A 840 15.18 -4.45 -13.40
N PHE A 841 16.45 -4.44 -13.78
CA PHE A 841 17.49 -3.67 -13.08
C PHE A 841 18.22 -2.74 -14.04
N LEU A 842 18.60 -1.57 -13.53
CA LEU A 842 19.42 -0.59 -14.24
C LEU A 842 20.67 -0.28 -13.42
N ASP A 843 21.83 -0.56 -13.99
CA ASP A 843 23.12 -0.10 -13.49
C ASP A 843 23.40 1.31 -14.02
N VAL A 844 23.78 2.21 -13.11
CA VAL A 844 24.17 3.59 -13.38
C VAL A 844 25.60 3.77 -12.93
N SER A 845 26.52 3.86 -13.88
CA SER A 845 27.97 3.93 -13.62
C SER A 845 28.50 5.33 -13.90
N GLU A 846 29.16 5.95 -12.92
CA GLU A 846 29.88 7.21 -13.12
C GLU A 846 31.24 6.93 -13.78
N ALA A 847 31.56 7.65 -14.86
CA ALA A 847 32.88 7.57 -15.47
C ALA A 847 33.99 7.98 -14.47
N GLY A 848 34.79 7.02 -14.01
CA GLY A 848 35.82 7.23 -12.99
C GLY A 848 35.32 7.19 -11.54
N GLY A 849 34.05 6.81 -11.32
CA GLY A 849 33.41 6.71 -10.01
C GLY A 849 32.78 5.33 -9.78
N SER A 850 31.72 5.29 -8.95
CA SER A 850 31.01 4.07 -8.56
C SER A 850 29.81 3.75 -9.47
N THR A 851 29.29 2.53 -9.33
CA THR A 851 28.04 2.08 -9.93
C THR A 851 26.95 1.96 -8.86
N ALA A 852 25.78 2.51 -9.14
CA ALA A 852 24.56 2.25 -8.37
C ALA A 852 23.59 1.40 -9.20
N ARG A 853 22.69 0.68 -8.54
CA ARG A 853 21.66 -0.14 -9.20
C ARG A 853 20.27 0.29 -8.75
N GLY A 854 19.37 0.47 -9.70
CA GLY A 854 17.93 0.64 -9.46
C GLY A 854 17.14 -0.62 -9.81
N THR A 855 16.06 -0.86 -9.07
CA THR A 855 15.11 -1.96 -9.29
C THR A 855 13.80 -1.41 -9.83
N PHE A 856 13.28 -2.01 -10.90
CA PHE A 856 12.10 -1.56 -11.62
C PHE A 856 11.08 -2.68 -11.65
N ARG A 857 10.05 -2.56 -10.80
CA ARG A 857 8.96 -3.54 -10.76
C ARG A 857 8.13 -3.52 -12.04
N ASN A 858 7.38 -4.59 -12.25
CA ASN A 858 6.42 -4.66 -13.35
C ASN A 858 5.30 -3.62 -13.14
N GLY A 859 5.08 -2.79 -14.15
CA GLY A 859 4.03 -1.77 -14.28
C GLY A 859 3.03 -2.08 -15.41
N TYR A 860 2.85 -3.37 -15.71
CA TYR A 860 1.79 -3.97 -16.54
C TYR A 860 1.87 -3.76 -18.06
N SER A 861 2.44 -2.66 -18.53
CA SER A 861 2.59 -2.36 -19.96
C SER A 861 3.96 -1.76 -20.27
N TRP A 862 4.54 -2.15 -21.42
CA TRP A 862 5.74 -1.52 -21.97
C TRP A 862 5.51 -0.06 -22.40
N ASN A 863 4.26 0.36 -22.56
CA ASN A 863 3.92 1.74 -22.94
C ASN A 863 3.52 2.62 -21.75
N SER A 864 3.64 2.11 -20.52
CA SER A 864 3.21 2.79 -19.29
C SER A 864 4.41 3.08 -18.39
N PHE A 865 4.70 4.36 -18.17
CA PHE A 865 5.92 4.81 -17.49
C PHE A 865 5.63 5.25 -16.06
N TRP A 866 6.41 4.74 -15.12
CA TRP A 866 6.43 5.14 -13.72
C TRP A 866 7.81 5.65 -13.33
N ASP A 867 7.82 6.61 -12.40
CA ASP A 867 9.07 7.13 -11.85
C ASP A 867 9.68 6.14 -10.85
N THR A 868 10.96 5.85 -11.05
CA THR A 868 11.82 5.18 -10.08
C THR A 868 13.00 6.09 -9.78
N SER A 869 13.31 6.30 -8.50
CA SER A 869 14.42 7.16 -8.08
C SER A 869 15.58 6.36 -7.53
N ILE A 870 16.77 6.62 -8.06
CA ILE A 870 18.03 5.97 -7.69
C ILE A 870 18.91 7.01 -6.98
N PRO A 871 19.26 6.82 -5.69
CA PRO A 871 20.20 7.69 -5.01
C PRO A 871 21.60 7.52 -5.61
N LEU A 872 22.28 8.63 -5.92
CA LEU A 872 23.64 8.62 -6.45
C LEU A 872 24.55 9.53 -5.61
N ASP A 873 25.74 9.06 -5.27
CA ASP A 873 26.80 9.87 -4.68
C ASP A 873 27.94 9.99 -5.71
N LEU A 874 27.92 11.06 -6.48
CA LEU A 874 28.85 11.31 -7.57
C LEU A 874 30.16 11.89 -7.03
N THR A 875 31.29 11.35 -7.46
CA THR A 875 32.62 11.65 -6.90
C THR A 875 33.49 12.48 -7.84
N THR A 876 33.20 12.46 -9.14
CA THR A 876 34.00 13.18 -10.15
C THR A 876 33.46 14.58 -10.40
N THR A 877 34.25 15.46 -11.02
CA THR A 877 33.79 16.82 -11.37
C THR A 877 32.95 16.86 -12.64
N ASN A 878 33.20 15.99 -13.61
CA ASN A 878 32.57 16.03 -14.94
C ASN A 878 32.35 14.64 -15.59
N GLY A 879 32.32 13.55 -14.81
CA GLY A 879 32.05 12.21 -15.33
C GLY A 879 30.63 12.05 -15.85
N ALA A 880 30.50 11.52 -17.07
CA ALA A 880 29.20 11.10 -17.61
C ALA A 880 28.65 9.89 -16.84
N LEU A 881 27.34 9.68 -16.93
CA LEU A 881 26.69 8.49 -16.37
C LEU A 881 26.34 7.52 -17.49
N THR A 882 26.82 6.28 -17.39
CA THR A 882 26.46 5.19 -18.29
C THR A 882 25.36 4.36 -17.65
N LEU A 883 24.24 4.25 -18.36
CA LEU A 883 23.06 3.46 -18.02
C LEU A 883 23.12 2.14 -18.79
N GLY A 884 22.87 1.01 -18.12
CA GLY A 884 22.82 -0.30 -18.78
C GLY A 884 22.59 -1.45 -17.81
N ASN A 885 22.67 -2.67 -18.31
CA ASN A 885 22.68 -3.89 -17.50
C ASN A 885 23.37 -5.00 -18.33
N ALA A 886 24.57 -5.41 -17.93
CA ALA A 886 25.39 -6.27 -18.79
C ALA A 886 24.82 -7.69 -18.97
N THR A 887 24.01 -8.17 -18.02
CA THR A 887 23.57 -9.57 -17.94
C THR A 887 22.10 -9.78 -18.26
N ALA A 888 21.29 -8.71 -18.28
CA ALA A 888 19.86 -8.77 -18.57
C ALA A 888 19.38 -7.46 -19.20
N TYR A 889 18.18 -7.44 -19.77
CA TYR A 889 17.59 -6.19 -20.25
C TYR A 889 17.29 -5.25 -19.06
N ALA A 890 17.57 -3.98 -19.26
CA ALA A 890 17.09 -2.88 -18.43
C ALA A 890 15.62 -2.55 -18.77
N PRO A 891 14.89 -1.79 -17.93
CA PRO A 891 13.56 -1.31 -18.31
C PRO A 891 13.63 -0.41 -19.55
N ASP A 892 12.49 -0.23 -20.23
CA ASP A 892 12.39 0.76 -21.29
C ASP A 892 12.24 2.14 -20.64
N ILE A 893 12.99 3.13 -21.12
CA ILE A 893 13.13 4.44 -20.46
C ILE A 893 12.54 5.54 -21.33
N ASP A 894 11.61 6.31 -20.77
CA ASP A 894 11.04 7.49 -21.41
C ASP A 894 11.87 8.74 -21.06
N VAL A 895 12.07 9.00 -19.77
CA VAL A 895 12.73 10.22 -19.29
C VAL A 895 13.78 9.91 -18.23
N VAL A 896 14.89 10.65 -18.26
CA VAL A 896 15.89 10.64 -17.18
C VAL A 896 16.08 12.05 -16.63
N THR A 897 15.94 12.19 -15.30
CA THR A 897 16.25 13.42 -14.57
C THR A 897 17.34 13.19 -13.54
N LEU A 898 18.48 13.87 -13.67
CA LEU A 898 19.53 13.92 -12.65
C LEU A 898 19.41 15.24 -11.89
N ALA A 899 19.06 15.17 -10.61
CA ALA A 899 18.86 16.34 -9.75
C ALA A 899 19.75 16.27 -8.51
N LYS A 900 20.29 17.40 -8.07
CA LYS A 900 20.96 17.49 -6.76
C LYS A 900 19.96 17.12 -5.67
N LEU A 901 20.40 16.33 -4.68
CA LEU A 901 19.55 16.00 -3.52
C LEU A 901 19.08 17.28 -2.82
N VAL A 902 19.95 18.28 -2.72
CA VAL A 902 19.67 19.58 -2.10
C VAL A 902 19.88 20.69 -3.12
N ALA A 903 18.87 21.53 -3.33
CA ALA A 903 18.99 22.76 -4.12
C ALA A 903 19.20 23.96 -3.17
N GLY A 904 20.27 24.72 -3.42
CA GLY A 904 20.66 25.84 -2.56
C GLY A 904 21.14 25.41 -1.16
N SER A 905 20.99 26.31 -0.17
CA SER A 905 21.36 26.07 1.23
C SER A 905 20.13 26.15 2.13
N ALA A 906 20.14 25.40 3.23
CA ALA A 906 19.10 25.51 4.24
C ALA A 906 19.06 26.93 4.82
N THR A 907 17.85 27.41 5.10
CA THR A 907 17.60 28.72 5.72
C THR A 907 16.94 28.51 7.06
N THR A 908 17.31 29.30 8.07
CA THR A 908 16.68 29.25 9.40
C THR A 908 16.15 30.62 9.78
N SER A 909 14.91 30.67 10.25
CA SER A 909 14.22 31.88 10.68
C SER A 909 13.58 31.69 12.06
N ALA A 910 13.47 32.78 12.83
CA ALA A 910 12.72 32.77 14.08
C ALA A 910 11.22 32.65 13.78
N ARG A 911 10.49 31.89 14.61
CA ARG A 911 9.05 31.64 14.49
C ARG A 911 8.25 32.36 15.57
#